data_AF-A0A665WVQ6-F1
#
_entry.id   AF-A0A665WVQ6-F1
#
_cell.length_a   1.000
_cell.length_b   1.000
_cell.length_c   1.000
_cell.angle_alpha   90.00
_cell.angle_beta   90.00
_cell.angle_gamma   90.00
#
_symmetry.space_group_name_H-M   'P 1'
#
loop_
_entity.id
_entity.type
_entity.pdbx_description
1 polymer ?
#
loop_
_entity_poly.entity_id
_entity_poly.type
_entity_poly.pdbx_seq_one_letter_code
_entity_poly.pdbx_strand_id
1 'polypeptide(L)'
;MSKRKSNSASENPKKRVRPAEELAHNGADADDPLLKRVCSVAAVSDAGIVESITLKNFMCHSLLGPFNFGSNVNFVVGNNGSGKSAILTALIVALGGNAQATNRGSSLKGFVKEGESSADVSITLRNKGRDAYKPDVYGPAIIVDLRITREGLRTYKLRGKSGQIVSTKKEELLSILDNFNIQVNNPVSVLTQEMSKYFLHSKGEGDKYKFFMKATQLEQMREDFVYIKTTRHVTEDKVGKHSECLKDLKRKYLEKEDRYKSLSSLDEMHTKLEQLQKQMAWALVRSFSISSLRFQCVEGAENKYKQIQEQLEGITQQVRELQPKCAELKAEAQRCNKLLKSNDSLILHTIKCPPCSVFRKEQAMLQRSTETKRRSLQTMESSRSNRLRRFGEHMPALLAAIEEAHKRGQFKRKPRGPLGYLISPKDPEYALAIEVCLKGLLLAFTCDNYDDERVLQHLMAKMIPGNRRHTIITSQFIPHIHNTTKRHPEYPSVLQALEIEDPVVANCLIDQKAIESILLIKNRTEARRVMQGRNPPPNCNHAFSKEGDQIFNNRSYTAEQTRANYFTGDVEEEIRCVSVRSENLLIYFLIHLITTEISPERLEVRRTARSIDSEINRLKVKISTQQEQQGDREEVVRQYHEALENYRNLAQQMKSLNTFIKSLDSVMNDRLQVYAELRRFLSARCKYYFDSMLAQRGYTGSMNFDHKNETLSITVQPGKGSNTSLSDMRTLSGGERSFSTVCFVLSLWAITEAPFRCLDEFDVYMDMVNRRISMDMMLKVAAGQRYRQFIFLTPQTINLPEDKIICILRLKDPDRGQNTIQRGEDEDQ
;
A
#
# COMPACT_ATOMS: atom_id res chain seq x y z
N MET A 1 -23.39 -4.03 -24.98
CA MET A 1 -21.97 -3.63 -24.79
C MET A 1 -21.53 -2.86 -26.02
N SER A 2 -21.15 -1.59 -25.87
CA SER A 2 -20.35 -0.84 -26.83
C SER A 2 -19.42 0.06 -26.00
N LYS A 3 -18.11 -0.11 -26.15
CA LYS A 3 -17.07 0.53 -25.34
C LYS A 3 -17.05 2.04 -25.64
N ARG A 4 -17.59 2.88 -24.75
CA ARG A 4 -17.31 4.32 -24.72
C ARG A 4 -15.97 4.53 -24.04
N LYS A 5 -14.97 4.99 -24.80
CA LYS A 5 -13.74 5.60 -24.25
C LYS A 5 -14.10 6.97 -23.68
N SER A 6 -13.84 7.16 -22.40
CA SER A 6 -13.87 8.46 -21.71
C SER A 6 -12.61 9.25 -22.04
N ASN A 7 -12.75 10.40 -22.71
CA ASN A 7 -11.72 11.43 -22.70
C ASN A 7 -12.14 12.53 -21.72
N SER A 8 -11.29 12.77 -20.72
CA SER A 8 -11.36 13.89 -19.79
C SER A 8 -10.79 15.15 -20.44
N ALA A 9 -11.57 16.23 -20.45
CA ALA A 9 -11.07 17.59 -20.54
C ALA A 9 -12.06 18.52 -19.83
N SER A 10 -11.58 19.11 -18.74
CA SER A 10 -12.21 20.18 -17.98
C SER A 10 -12.22 21.46 -18.79
N GLU A 11 -13.38 22.08 -19.00
CA GLU A 11 -13.46 23.52 -19.27
C GLU A 11 -14.88 24.03 -18.96
N ASN A 12 -14.98 24.84 -17.90
CA ASN A 12 -16.17 25.60 -17.52
C ASN A 12 -16.41 26.75 -18.51
N PRO A 13 -17.61 26.95 -19.08
CA PRO A 13 -17.99 28.22 -19.65
C PRO A 13 -18.88 29.02 -18.69
N LYS A 14 -18.39 30.22 -18.42
CA LYS A 14 -18.91 31.29 -17.57
C LYS A 14 -20.39 31.63 -17.83
N LYS A 15 -21.11 31.89 -16.73
CA LYS A 15 -22.34 32.71 -16.66
C LYS A 15 -22.17 33.96 -17.54
N ARG A 16 -23.02 34.13 -18.54
CA ARG A 16 -23.21 35.41 -19.23
C ARG A 16 -24.69 35.77 -19.18
N VAL A 17 -25.01 36.63 -18.21
CA VAL A 17 -26.29 37.34 -18.09
C VAL A 17 -26.49 38.18 -19.36
N ARG A 18 -27.72 38.25 -19.88
CA ARG A 18 -28.10 39.23 -20.91
C ARG A 18 -29.32 40.04 -20.46
N PRO A 19 -29.44 41.31 -20.91
CA PRO A 19 -30.43 42.26 -20.43
C PRO A 19 -31.77 42.07 -21.13
N ALA A 20 -32.84 42.46 -20.44
CA ALA A 20 -34.19 42.55 -20.96
C ALA A 20 -34.36 43.86 -21.75
N GLU A 21 -34.92 43.78 -22.95
CA GLU A 21 -35.55 44.91 -23.63
C GLU A 21 -37.04 44.62 -23.76
N GLU A 22 -37.81 45.61 -23.32
CA GLU A 22 -39.26 45.69 -23.25
C GLU A 22 -39.87 45.85 -24.64
N LEU A 23 -41.01 45.20 -24.89
CA LEU A 23 -42.06 45.73 -25.76
C LEU A 23 -43.41 45.18 -25.29
N ALA A 24 -44.23 46.09 -24.79
CA ALA A 24 -45.55 45.85 -24.23
C ALA A 24 -46.62 45.72 -25.33
N HIS A 25 -47.58 44.82 -25.14
CA HIS A 25 -48.98 45.09 -25.49
C HIS A 25 -49.95 44.25 -24.66
N ASN A 26 -50.92 44.95 -24.07
CA ASN A 26 -51.94 44.48 -23.13
C ASN A 26 -53.06 43.63 -23.76
N GLY A 27 -53.63 42.70 -22.96
CA GLY A 27 -55.03 42.27 -23.11
C GLY A 27 -55.40 40.86 -22.61
N ALA A 28 -55.89 40.80 -21.36
CA ALA A 28 -56.80 39.80 -20.75
C ALA A 28 -56.29 38.42 -20.26
N ASP A 29 -56.00 38.37 -18.96
CA ASP A 29 -56.28 37.33 -17.94
C ASP A 29 -56.24 35.84 -18.30
N ALA A 30 -55.10 35.21 -18.00
CA ALA A 30 -54.99 33.92 -17.32
C ALA A 30 -53.56 33.76 -16.77
N ASP A 31 -53.35 34.11 -15.49
CA ASP A 31 -52.09 33.89 -14.77
C ASP A 31 -51.91 32.40 -14.45
N ASP A 32 -51.34 31.64 -15.38
CA ASP A 32 -50.77 30.31 -15.12
C ASP A 32 -49.24 30.32 -15.34
N PRO A 33 -48.43 30.13 -14.28
CA PRO A 33 -46.97 30.06 -14.37
C PRO A 33 -46.44 28.94 -15.29
N LEU A 34 -47.22 27.88 -15.56
CA LEU A 34 -46.84 26.79 -16.46
C LEU A 34 -46.93 27.20 -17.93
N LEU A 35 -47.85 28.09 -18.30
CA LEU A 35 -47.96 28.62 -19.67
C LEU A 35 -46.73 29.45 -20.07
N LYS A 36 -46.15 30.23 -19.14
CA LYS A 36 -44.89 30.97 -19.41
C LYS A 36 -43.68 30.04 -19.58
N ARG A 37 -43.71 28.83 -19.01
CA ARG A 37 -42.59 27.88 -19.06
C ARG A 37 -42.66 26.93 -20.26
N VAL A 38 -43.86 26.67 -20.78
CA VAL A 38 -44.08 25.83 -21.97
C VAL A 38 -44.26 26.66 -23.25
N CYS A 39 -44.71 27.92 -23.19
CA CYS A 39 -44.94 28.77 -24.37
C CYS A 39 -43.92 29.89 -24.61
N SER A 40 -42.78 29.94 -23.90
CA SER A 40 -41.75 30.97 -24.14
C SER A 40 -40.66 30.60 -25.16
N VAL A 41 -40.73 29.43 -25.81
CA VAL A 41 -39.76 29.06 -26.86
C VAL A 41 -40.42 28.20 -27.95
N ALA A 42 -41.31 28.78 -28.77
CA ALA A 42 -41.41 28.31 -30.16
C ALA A 42 -40.19 28.87 -30.90
N ALA A 43 -39.02 28.28 -30.66
CA ALA A 43 -37.82 28.61 -31.40
C ALA A 43 -38.09 28.32 -32.88
N VAL A 44 -37.94 29.36 -33.70
CA VAL A 44 -38.12 29.31 -35.14
C VAL A 44 -37.08 28.35 -35.74
N SER A 45 -37.53 27.17 -36.16
CA SER A 45 -36.72 26.18 -36.87
C SER A 45 -36.89 26.37 -38.39
N ASP A 46 -35.81 26.72 -39.09
CA ASP A 46 -35.75 26.81 -40.57
C ASP A 46 -34.95 25.61 -41.16
N ALA A 47 -34.86 24.52 -40.40
CA ALA A 47 -34.16 23.30 -40.78
C ALA A 47 -35.16 22.18 -41.12
N GLY A 48 -34.75 21.23 -41.96
CA GLY A 48 -35.55 20.05 -42.29
C GLY A 48 -36.65 20.23 -43.35
N ILE A 49 -36.79 21.44 -43.93
CA ILE A 49 -37.68 21.70 -45.07
C ILE A 49 -37.14 20.99 -46.32
N VAL A 50 -38.03 20.36 -47.10
CA VAL A 50 -37.64 19.70 -48.37
C VAL A 50 -37.50 20.76 -49.45
N GLU A 51 -36.29 20.99 -49.96
CA GLU A 51 -36.04 21.97 -51.02
C GLU A 51 -36.26 21.38 -52.41
N SER A 52 -35.83 20.14 -52.63
CA SER A 52 -36.04 19.46 -53.92
C SER A 52 -36.05 17.95 -53.83
N ILE A 53 -36.66 17.31 -54.83
CA ILE A 53 -36.66 15.86 -55.01
C ILE A 53 -36.49 15.48 -56.49
N THR A 54 -35.70 14.43 -56.73
CA THR A 54 -35.47 13.84 -58.06
C THR A 54 -35.52 12.32 -57.97
N LEU A 55 -36.25 11.69 -58.88
CA LEU A 55 -36.43 10.24 -58.95
C LEU A 55 -35.95 9.72 -60.30
N LYS A 56 -35.18 8.64 -60.31
CA LYS A 56 -34.72 7.95 -61.51
C LYS A 56 -35.05 6.46 -61.41
N ASN A 57 -35.61 5.89 -62.46
CA ASN A 57 -35.98 4.48 -62.56
C ASN A 57 -36.86 4.00 -61.38
N PHE A 58 -37.76 4.86 -60.90
CA PHE A 58 -38.56 4.65 -59.69
C PHE A 58 -40.03 4.42 -60.06
N MET A 59 -40.60 3.31 -59.61
CA MET A 59 -41.93 2.82 -60.00
C MET A 59 -42.08 2.79 -61.53
N CYS A 60 -43.14 3.37 -62.11
CA CYS A 60 -43.33 3.39 -63.57
C CYS A 60 -42.54 4.51 -64.29
N HIS A 61 -41.68 5.25 -63.61
CA HIS A 61 -41.05 6.45 -64.17
C HIS A 61 -39.54 6.32 -64.38
N SER A 62 -39.07 6.61 -65.60
CA SER A 62 -37.63 6.65 -65.92
C SER A 62 -36.93 7.85 -65.26
N LEU A 63 -37.53 9.03 -65.31
CA LEU A 63 -37.03 10.25 -64.65
C LEU A 63 -38.21 11.14 -64.25
N LEU A 64 -38.28 11.51 -62.98
CA LEU A 64 -39.23 12.48 -62.43
C LEU A 64 -38.48 13.55 -61.64
N GLY A 65 -38.71 14.82 -61.99
CA GLY A 65 -38.02 15.97 -61.39
C GLY A 65 -36.82 16.46 -62.22
N PRO A 66 -35.99 17.36 -61.67
CA PRO A 66 -36.02 17.86 -60.29
C PRO A 66 -37.26 18.72 -60.00
N PHE A 67 -37.97 18.42 -58.91
CA PHE A 67 -39.04 19.27 -58.41
C PHE A 67 -38.51 20.15 -57.30
N ASN A 68 -38.67 21.47 -57.41
CA ASN A 68 -38.27 22.42 -56.39
C ASN A 68 -39.50 22.85 -55.61
N PHE A 69 -39.50 22.61 -54.30
CA PHE A 69 -40.59 23.01 -53.42
C PHE A 69 -40.33 24.41 -52.86
N GLY A 70 -41.41 25.19 -52.71
CA GLY A 70 -41.46 26.39 -51.91
C GLY A 70 -41.38 26.10 -50.41
N SER A 71 -41.07 27.14 -49.62
CA SER A 71 -40.79 27.00 -48.18
C SER A 71 -42.01 26.76 -47.29
N ASN A 72 -43.24 27.01 -47.78
CA ASN A 72 -44.47 26.90 -47.00
C ASN A 72 -45.50 26.01 -47.72
N VAL A 73 -46.39 26.54 -48.56
CA VAL A 73 -47.43 25.74 -49.22
C VAL A 73 -46.98 25.26 -50.60
N ASN A 74 -47.16 23.97 -50.87
CA ASN A 74 -46.82 23.33 -52.14
C ASN A 74 -48.00 22.47 -52.62
N PHE A 75 -48.48 22.70 -53.83
CA PHE A 75 -49.48 21.86 -54.48
C PHE A 75 -48.85 21.07 -55.61
N VAL A 76 -48.89 19.76 -55.54
CA VAL A 76 -48.47 18.85 -56.61
C VAL A 76 -49.71 18.35 -57.32
N VAL A 77 -49.93 18.84 -58.54
CA VAL A 77 -51.16 18.63 -59.33
C VAL A 77 -50.84 17.80 -60.57
N GLY A 78 -51.72 16.86 -60.93
CA GLY A 78 -51.64 16.14 -62.20
C GLY A 78 -52.59 14.96 -62.25
N ASN A 79 -52.81 14.36 -63.42
CA ASN A 79 -53.78 13.26 -63.57
C ASN A 79 -53.33 11.96 -62.86
N ASN A 80 -54.23 10.99 -62.73
CA ASN A 80 -53.88 9.69 -62.17
C ASN A 80 -52.81 9.00 -63.04
N GLY A 81 -51.74 8.51 -62.39
CA GLY A 81 -50.59 7.93 -63.08
C GLY A 81 -49.47 8.92 -63.44
N SER A 82 -49.62 10.23 -63.19
CA SER A 82 -48.58 11.24 -63.49
C SER A 82 -47.36 11.21 -62.56
N GLY A 83 -47.37 10.38 -61.51
CA GLY A 83 -46.27 10.25 -60.54
C GLY A 83 -46.44 11.00 -59.21
N LYS A 84 -47.61 11.58 -58.93
CA LYS A 84 -47.91 12.23 -57.62
C LYS A 84 -47.57 11.34 -56.43
N SER A 85 -48.19 10.15 -56.35
CA SER A 85 -47.93 9.22 -55.25
C SER A 85 -46.52 8.62 -55.30
N ALA A 86 -45.83 8.64 -56.44
CA ALA A 86 -44.43 8.23 -56.54
C ALA A 86 -43.50 9.21 -55.80
N ILE A 87 -43.77 10.52 -55.89
CA ILE A 87 -43.06 11.56 -55.11
C ILE A 87 -43.22 11.31 -53.61
N LEU A 88 -44.45 11.08 -53.14
CA LEU A 88 -44.72 10.80 -51.73
C LEU A 88 -44.02 9.52 -51.25
N THR A 89 -44.12 8.44 -52.05
CA THR A 89 -43.51 7.15 -51.72
C THR A 89 -41.99 7.27 -51.65
N ALA A 90 -41.38 7.99 -52.60
CA ALA A 90 -39.96 8.23 -52.61
C ALA A 90 -39.50 9.05 -51.39
N LEU A 91 -40.27 10.07 -50.98
CA LEU A 91 -40.00 10.87 -49.78
C LEU A 91 -39.94 9.99 -48.52
N ILE A 92 -40.93 9.11 -48.34
CA ILE A 92 -41.00 8.19 -47.19
C ILE A 92 -39.79 7.25 -47.19
N VAL A 93 -39.50 6.62 -48.32
CA VAL A 93 -38.47 5.57 -48.41
C VAL A 93 -37.05 6.14 -48.30
N ALA A 94 -36.77 7.27 -48.96
CA ALA A 94 -35.45 7.91 -48.93
C ALA A 94 -35.11 8.52 -47.55
N LEU A 95 -36.11 8.95 -46.78
CA LEU A 95 -35.94 9.41 -45.41
C LEU A 95 -36.06 8.25 -44.39
N GLY A 96 -35.80 7.01 -44.82
CA GLY A 96 -35.63 5.88 -43.90
C GLY A 96 -36.90 5.10 -43.55
N GLY A 97 -38.06 5.47 -44.09
CA GLY A 97 -39.32 4.76 -43.92
C GLY A 97 -39.32 3.34 -44.50
N ASN A 98 -40.24 2.52 -44.03
CA ASN A 98 -40.41 1.13 -44.50
C ASN A 98 -41.34 1.06 -45.72
N ALA A 99 -41.16 0.06 -46.59
CA ALA A 99 -42.00 -0.11 -47.79
C ALA A 99 -43.49 -0.22 -47.44
N GLN A 100 -43.83 -0.97 -46.38
CA GLN A 100 -45.21 -1.10 -45.89
C GLN A 100 -45.84 0.23 -45.48
N ALA A 101 -45.05 1.19 -44.97
CA ALA A 101 -45.58 2.51 -44.56
C ALA A 101 -46.08 3.36 -45.74
N THR A 102 -45.69 3.00 -46.96
CA THR A 102 -46.09 3.70 -48.19
C THR A 102 -47.47 3.27 -48.70
N ASN A 103 -48.00 2.14 -48.23
CA ASN A 103 -49.20 1.45 -48.75
C ASN A 103 -49.16 1.13 -50.27
N ARG A 104 -48.00 1.25 -50.92
CA ARG A 104 -47.83 1.01 -52.37
C ARG A 104 -46.95 -0.19 -52.69
N GLY A 105 -46.37 -0.84 -51.68
CA GLY A 105 -45.53 -2.02 -51.86
C GLY A 105 -45.18 -2.73 -50.56
N SER A 106 -45.11 -4.05 -50.59
CA SER A 106 -44.70 -4.88 -49.44
C SER A 106 -43.18 -4.92 -49.25
N SER A 107 -42.40 -4.61 -50.29
CA SER A 107 -40.94 -4.69 -50.30
C SER A 107 -40.33 -3.63 -51.23
N LEU A 108 -39.08 -3.22 -50.93
CA LEU A 108 -38.39 -2.15 -51.67
C LEU A 108 -38.11 -2.49 -53.14
N LYS A 109 -37.98 -3.79 -53.47
CA LYS A 109 -37.79 -4.25 -54.86
C LYS A 109 -38.93 -3.81 -55.79
N GLY A 110 -40.15 -3.65 -55.26
CA GLY A 110 -41.32 -3.23 -56.02
C GLY A 110 -41.30 -1.75 -56.42
N PHE A 111 -40.35 -0.97 -55.91
CA PHE A 111 -40.18 0.44 -56.29
C PHE A 111 -39.14 0.66 -57.39
N VAL A 112 -38.42 -0.39 -57.81
CA VAL A 112 -37.53 -0.32 -58.98
C VAL A 112 -38.36 -0.51 -60.23
N LYS A 113 -38.19 0.38 -61.22
CA LYS A 113 -38.88 0.29 -62.50
C LYS A 113 -38.61 -1.05 -63.18
N GLU A 114 -39.64 -1.66 -63.75
CA GLU A 114 -39.49 -2.90 -64.51
C GLU A 114 -38.49 -2.72 -65.66
N GLY A 115 -37.59 -3.70 -65.82
CA GLY A 115 -36.49 -3.66 -66.78
C GLY A 115 -35.21 -2.99 -66.27
N GLU A 116 -35.23 -2.28 -65.14
CA GLU A 116 -34.08 -1.58 -64.59
C GLU A 116 -33.40 -2.37 -63.45
N SER A 117 -32.09 -2.17 -63.26
CA SER A 117 -31.31 -2.83 -62.21
C SER A 117 -31.35 -2.11 -60.86
N SER A 118 -31.60 -0.80 -60.87
CA SER A 118 -31.68 0.03 -59.67
C SER A 118 -32.53 1.28 -59.88
N ALA A 119 -33.11 1.78 -58.78
CA ALA A 119 -33.74 3.09 -58.70
C ALA A 119 -32.91 4.04 -57.83
N ASP A 120 -32.84 5.31 -58.21
CA ASP A 120 -32.16 6.36 -57.46
C ASP A 120 -33.15 7.45 -57.05
N VAL A 121 -33.11 7.85 -55.78
CA VAL A 121 -33.89 8.93 -55.20
C VAL A 121 -32.94 9.93 -54.56
N SER A 122 -33.05 11.20 -54.91
CA SER A 122 -32.24 12.28 -54.33
C SER A 122 -33.16 13.34 -53.72
N ILE A 123 -32.96 13.66 -52.44
CA ILE A 123 -33.73 14.65 -51.69
C ILE A 123 -32.77 15.69 -51.13
N THR A 124 -33.08 16.97 -51.32
CA THR A 124 -32.35 18.08 -50.68
C THR A 124 -33.15 18.61 -49.51
N LEU A 125 -32.57 18.58 -48.32
CA LEU A 125 -33.12 19.14 -47.09
C LEU A 125 -32.40 20.44 -46.73
N ARG A 126 -33.15 21.45 -46.30
CA ARG A 126 -32.61 22.71 -45.79
C ARG A 126 -31.90 22.50 -44.46
N ASN A 127 -30.68 23.02 -44.33
CA ASN A 127 -29.85 22.93 -43.13
C ASN A 127 -29.44 24.34 -42.64
N LYS A 128 -30.44 25.14 -42.22
CA LYS A 128 -30.26 26.53 -41.81
C LYS A 128 -30.97 26.80 -40.48
N GLY A 129 -30.64 27.93 -39.86
CA GLY A 129 -31.22 28.32 -38.58
C GLY A 129 -30.53 27.67 -37.38
N ARG A 130 -31.16 27.77 -36.21
CA ARG A 130 -30.58 27.30 -34.94
C ARG A 130 -30.46 25.79 -34.84
N ASP A 131 -31.34 25.08 -35.54
CA ASP A 131 -31.41 23.61 -35.50
C ASP A 131 -30.66 22.97 -36.68
N ALA A 132 -29.77 23.72 -37.33
CA ALA A 132 -28.94 23.17 -38.39
C ALA A 132 -28.03 22.04 -37.86
N TYR A 133 -28.05 20.90 -38.52
CA TYR A 133 -27.25 19.74 -38.20
C TYR A 133 -25.84 19.87 -38.79
N LYS A 134 -24.83 19.94 -37.93
CA LYS A 134 -23.40 20.04 -38.29
C LYS A 134 -23.17 21.00 -39.48
N PRO A 135 -23.54 22.28 -39.36
CA PRO A 135 -23.50 23.24 -40.47
C PRO A 135 -22.10 23.40 -41.08
N ASP A 136 -21.04 23.24 -40.28
CA ASP A 136 -19.65 23.30 -40.76
C ASP A 136 -19.28 22.14 -41.70
N VAL A 137 -19.98 20.99 -41.60
CA VAL A 137 -19.67 19.78 -42.37
C VAL A 137 -20.56 19.66 -43.59
N TYR A 138 -21.87 19.87 -43.43
CA TYR A 138 -22.83 19.72 -44.51
C TYR A 138 -23.13 21.04 -45.25
N GLY A 139 -22.83 22.19 -44.64
CA GLY A 139 -23.22 23.49 -45.17
C GLY A 139 -24.73 23.74 -45.05
N PRO A 140 -25.30 24.67 -45.85
CA PRO A 140 -26.68 25.14 -45.71
C PRO A 140 -27.76 24.18 -46.23
N ALA A 141 -27.37 23.04 -46.82
CA ALA A 141 -28.31 22.01 -47.26
C ALA A 141 -27.66 20.62 -47.18
N ILE A 142 -28.47 19.60 -46.89
CA ILE A 142 -28.09 18.20 -46.83
C ILE A 142 -28.78 17.47 -47.99
N ILE A 143 -28.01 16.78 -48.82
CA ILE A 143 -28.53 15.98 -49.92
C ILE A 143 -28.49 14.51 -49.50
N VAL A 144 -29.66 13.87 -49.47
CA VAL A 144 -29.84 12.46 -49.18
C VAL A 144 -30.07 11.73 -50.49
N ASP A 145 -29.08 10.96 -50.93
CA ASP A 145 -29.27 10.01 -52.02
C ASP A 145 -29.53 8.62 -51.46
N LEU A 146 -30.59 8.00 -51.97
CA LEU A 146 -30.88 6.60 -51.78
C LEU A 146 -30.83 5.87 -53.12
N ARG A 147 -30.07 4.78 -53.16
CA ARG A 147 -30.12 3.80 -54.24
C ARG A 147 -30.79 2.53 -53.75
N ILE A 148 -31.79 2.05 -54.49
CA ILE A 148 -32.51 0.80 -54.25
C ILE A 148 -32.15 -0.16 -55.38
N THR A 149 -31.63 -1.33 -55.05
CA THR A 149 -31.32 -2.37 -56.05
C THR A 149 -32.51 -3.31 -56.24
N ARG A 150 -32.51 -4.09 -57.33
CA ARG A 150 -33.57 -5.08 -57.60
C ARG A 150 -33.63 -6.20 -56.56
N GLU A 151 -32.54 -6.45 -55.83
CA GLU A 151 -32.55 -7.34 -54.66
C GLU A 151 -33.21 -6.72 -53.41
N GLY A 152 -33.60 -5.44 -53.48
CA GLY A 152 -34.22 -4.70 -52.38
C GLY A 152 -33.22 -4.14 -51.36
N LEU A 153 -31.93 -4.10 -51.70
CA LEU A 153 -30.89 -3.50 -50.85
C LEU A 153 -30.94 -1.97 -50.95
N ARG A 154 -30.76 -1.31 -49.80
CA ARG A 154 -30.72 0.16 -49.69
C ARG A 154 -29.29 0.64 -49.49
N THR A 155 -28.86 1.60 -50.29
CA THR A 155 -27.54 2.23 -50.14
C THR A 155 -27.71 3.74 -50.04
N TYR A 156 -27.18 4.35 -48.98
CA TYR A 156 -27.26 5.79 -48.77
C TYR A 156 -25.95 6.50 -49.14
N LYS A 157 -26.06 7.71 -49.68
CA LYS A 157 -24.99 8.69 -49.75
C LYS A 157 -25.51 10.03 -49.24
N LEU A 158 -24.97 10.49 -48.12
CA LEU A 158 -25.30 11.76 -47.49
C LEU A 158 -24.25 12.78 -47.88
N ARG A 159 -24.68 13.84 -48.56
CA ARG A 159 -23.79 14.87 -49.12
C ARG A 159 -24.10 16.25 -48.54
N GLY A 160 -23.07 17.08 -48.41
CA GLY A 160 -23.24 18.50 -48.13
C GLY A 160 -23.61 19.29 -49.39
N LYS A 161 -23.91 20.59 -49.23
CA LYS A 161 -24.25 21.49 -50.35
C LYS A 161 -23.14 21.59 -51.41
N SER A 162 -21.87 21.43 -51.01
CA SER A 162 -20.71 21.40 -51.91
C SER A 162 -20.63 20.13 -52.77
N GLY A 163 -21.51 19.14 -52.55
CA GLY A 163 -21.51 17.86 -53.25
C GLY A 163 -20.60 16.80 -52.62
N GLN A 164 -19.85 17.14 -51.58
CA GLN A 164 -18.97 16.21 -50.86
C GLN A 164 -19.76 15.14 -50.12
N ILE A 165 -19.33 13.87 -50.22
CA ILE A 165 -19.92 12.76 -49.46
C ILE A 165 -19.39 12.83 -48.03
N VAL A 166 -20.29 13.03 -47.08
CA VAL A 166 -19.97 13.10 -45.65
C VAL A 166 -20.13 11.74 -44.98
N SER A 167 -21.16 10.97 -45.35
CA SER A 167 -21.43 9.66 -44.77
C SER A 167 -22.27 8.78 -45.70
N THR A 168 -22.17 7.46 -45.52
CA THR A 168 -22.99 6.44 -46.19
C THR A 168 -23.79 5.59 -45.20
N LYS A 169 -23.67 5.89 -43.89
CA LYS A 169 -24.27 5.11 -42.81
C LYS A 169 -25.73 5.51 -42.56
N LYS A 170 -26.60 4.54 -42.35
CA LYS A 170 -28.01 4.77 -42.03
C LYS A 170 -28.17 5.47 -40.67
N GLU A 171 -27.29 5.19 -39.70
CA GLU A 171 -27.33 5.80 -38.37
C GLU A 171 -27.12 7.33 -38.42
N GLU A 172 -26.29 7.81 -39.34
CA GLU A 172 -26.09 9.25 -39.55
C GLU A 172 -27.35 9.90 -40.14
N LEU A 173 -28.02 9.22 -41.10
CA LEU A 173 -29.33 9.67 -41.61
C LEU A 173 -30.35 9.76 -40.48
N LEU A 174 -30.46 8.73 -39.64
CA LEU A 174 -31.39 8.74 -38.50
C LEU A 174 -31.08 9.89 -37.53
N SER A 175 -29.80 10.21 -37.31
CA SER A 175 -29.39 11.34 -36.48
C SER A 175 -29.78 12.70 -37.08
N ILE A 176 -29.67 12.85 -38.41
CA ILE A 176 -30.14 14.05 -39.13
C ILE A 176 -31.65 14.20 -38.99
N LEU A 177 -32.40 13.12 -39.20
CA LEU A 177 -33.87 13.12 -39.13
C LEU A 177 -34.36 13.42 -37.71
N ASP A 178 -33.72 12.85 -36.68
CA ASP A 178 -34.03 13.11 -35.27
C ASP A 178 -33.77 14.58 -34.91
N ASN A 179 -32.63 15.13 -35.33
CA ASN A 179 -32.29 16.54 -35.11
C ASN A 179 -33.29 17.50 -35.80
N PHE A 180 -33.77 17.17 -36.99
CA PHE A 180 -34.79 17.95 -37.70
C PHE A 180 -36.23 17.62 -37.28
N ASN A 181 -36.42 16.66 -36.38
CA ASN A 181 -37.74 16.15 -35.99
C ASN A 181 -38.58 15.69 -37.20
N ILE A 182 -37.95 15.04 -38.19
CA ILE A 182 -38.61 14.48 -39.37
C ILE A 182 -39.13 13.07 -39.07
N GLN A 183 -40.45 12.89 -39.12
CA GLN A 183 -41.10 11.63 -38.75
C GLN A 183 -41.89 11.02 -39.92
N VAL A 184 -41.20 10.39 -40.87
CA VAL A 184 -41.86 9.82 -42.06
C VAL A 184 -42.78 8.62 -41.78
N ASN A 185 -42.61 7.96 -40.63
CA ASN A 185 -43.48 6.85 -40.20
C ASN A 185 -44.69 7.33 -39.39
N ASN A 186 -44.76 8.62 -39.05
CA ASN A 186 -45.90 9.20 -38.35
C ASN A 186 -47.01 9.49 -39.38
N PRO A 187 -48.17 8.82 -39.29
CA PRO A 187 -49.24 8.94 -40.28
C PRO A 187 -49.84 10.35 -40.39
N VAL A 188 -49.59 11.22 -39.40
CA VAL A 188 -50.03 12.61 -39.42
C VAL A 188 -49.04 13.53 -40.12
N SER A 189 -47.76 13.17 -40.15
CA SER A 189 -46.74 13.92 -40.91
C SER A 189 -46.86 13.60 -42.41
N VAL A 190 -47.12 12.33 -42.74
CA VAL A 190 -47.36 11.89 -44.12
C VAL A 190 -48.64 11.08 -44.19
N LEU A 191 -49.72 11.72 -44.64
CA LEU A 191 -51.02 11.07 -44.77
C LEU A 191 -51.22 10.57 -46.21
N THR A 192 -51.20 9.26 -46.37
CA THR A 192 -51.48 8.60 -47.66
C THR A 192 -52.99 8.52 -47.91
N GLN A 193 -53.36 8.36 -49.19
CA GLN A 193 -54.75 8.21 -49.63
C GLN A 193 -55.51 7.10 -48.89
N GLU A 194 -54.86 5.96 -48.62
CA GLU A 194 -55.50 4.85 -47.91
C GLU A 194 -55.64 5.15 -46.41
N MET A 195 -54.65 5.78 -45.79
CA MET A 195 -54.69 6.10 -44.36
C MET A 195 -55.80 7.11 -44.04
N SER A 196 -56.01 8.12 -44.89
CA SER A 196 -57.11 9.08 -44.73
C SER A 196 -58.49 8.41 -44.85
N LYS A 197 -58.62 7.37 -45.69
CA LYS A 197 -59.84 6.56 -45.82
C LYS A 197 -60.07 5.66 -44.61
N TYR A 198 -59.10 4.87 -44.18
CA TYR A 198 -59.34 3.87 -43.14
C TYR A 198 -59.46 4.44 -41.72
N PHE A 199 -58.83 5.59 -41.47
CA PHE A 199 -58.61 6.08 -40.12
C PHE A 199 -59.88 6.43 -39.32
N LEU A 200 -60.84 7.17 -39.92
CA LEU A 200 -62.16 7.40 -39.29
C LEU A 200 -63.20 6.32 -39.63
N HIS A 201 -62.78 5.29 -40.36
CA HIS A 201 -63.64 4.17 -40.75
C HIS A 201 -63.49 2.96 -39.82
N SER A 202 -62.51 2.96 -38.92
CA SER A 202 -62.33 1.91 -37.92
C SER A 202 -63.51 1.86 -36.95
N LYS A 203 -63.99 0.63 -36.69
CA LYS A 203 -65.09 0.39 -35.73
C LYS A 203 -64.61 0.49 -34.27
N GLY A 204 -63.32 0.30 -34.01
CA GLY A 204 -62.75 0.29 -32.67
C GLY A 204 -62.41 1.69 -32.19
N GLU A 205 -63.02 2.13 -31.08
CA GLU A 205 -62.59 3.33 -30.37
C GLU A 205 -61.13 3.25 -29.88
N GLY A 206 -60.63 2.03 -29.64
CA GLY A 206 -59.23 1.77 -29.32
C GLY A 206 -58.27 2.06 -30.49
N ASP A 207 -58.66 1.80 -31.73
CA ASP A 207 -57.82 2.09 -32.91
C ASP A 207 -57.63 3.61 -33.09
N LYS A 208 -58.71 4.37 -32.85
CA LYS A 208 -58.69 5.85 -32.88
C LYS A 208 -57.75 6.40 -31.80
N TYR A 209 -57.81 5.83 -30.59
CA TYR A 209 -56.92 6.20 -29.49
C TYR A 209 -55.46 5.85 -29.81
N LYS A 210 -55.20 4.64 -30.28
CA LYS A 210 -53.86 4.20 -30.67
C LYS A 210 -53.26 5.10 -31.75
N PHE A 211 -54.05 5.49 -32.73
CA PHE A 211 -53.60 6.46 -33.74
C PHE A 211 -53.25 7.81 -33.13
N PHE A 212 -54.07 8.35 -32.22
CA PHE A 212 -53.74 9.58 -31.50
C PHE A 212 -52.41 9.45 -30.75
N MET A 213 -52.20 8.33 -30.05
CA MET A 213 -50.96 8.06 -29.31
C MET A 213 -49.74 7.95 -30.24
N LYS A 214 -49.91 7.34 -31.42
CA LYS A 214 -48.86 7.25 -32.44
C LYS A 214 -48.57 8.60 -33.10
N ALA A 215 -49.62 9.35 -33.44
CA ALA A 215 -49.55 10.67 -34.06
C ALA A 215 -48.82 11.70 -33.17
N THR A 216 -49.09 11.65 -31.88
CA THR A 216 -48.48 12.54 -30.88
C THR A 216 -47.15 12.02 -30.33
N GLN A 217 -46.68 10.86 -30.81
CA GLN A 217 -45.48 10.14 -30.33
C GLN A 217 -45.52 9.70 -28.86
N LEU A 218 -46.67 9.82 -28.19
CA LEU A 218 -46.84 9.35 -26.82
C LEU A 218 -46.67 7.82 -26.74
N GLU A 219 -47.02 7.09 -27.80
CA GLU A 219 -46.75 5.64 -27.89
C GLU A 219 -45.25 5.33 -27.83
N GLN A 220 -44.43 6.02 -28.63
CA GLN A 220 -42.97 5.85 -28.63
C GLN A 220 -42.36 6.19 -27.27
N MET A 221 -42.77 7.31 -26.67
CA MET A 221 -42.32 7.70 -25.32
C MET A 221 -42.66 6.62 -24.28
N ARG A 222 -43.85 6.04 -24.35
CA ARG A 222 -44.28 4.94 -23.47
C ARG A 222 -43.40 3.71 -23.65
N GLU A 223 -43.12 3.31 -24.90
CA GLU A 223 -42.24 2.18 -25.21
C GLU A 223 -40.82 2.40 -24.68
N ASP A 224 -40.28 3.61 -24.86
CA ASP A 224 -38.97 3.99 -24.33
C ASP A 224 -38.93 3.90 -22.80
N PHE A 225 -40.00 4.33 -22.10
CA PHE A 225 -40.08 4.17 -20.65
C PHE A 225 -40.12 2.71 -20.22
N VAL A 226 -40.85 1.85 -20.92
CA VAL A 226 -40.87 0.40 -20.64
C VAL A 226 -39.49 -0.22 -20.85
N TYR A 227 -38.80 0.18 -21.93
CA TYR A 227 -37.44 -0.27 -22.22
C TYR A 227 -36.45 0.17 -21.13
N ILE A 228 -36.48 1.45 -20.73
CA ILE A 228 -35.62 1.98 -19.67
C ILE A 228 -35.90 1.27 -18.35
N LYS A 229 -37.17 1.06 -17.99
CA LYS A 229 -37.57 0.34 -16.78
C LYS A 229 -37.07 -1.10 -16.77
N THR A 230 -37.15 -1.79 -17.91
CA THR A 230 -36.64 -3.17 -18.06
C THR A 230 -35.12 -3.19 -17.93
N THR A 231 -34.44 -2.24 -18.58
CA THR A 231 -32.97 -2.11 -18.53
C THR A 231 -32.49 -1.79 -17.11
N ARG A 232 -33.24 -0.98 -16.37
CA ARG A 232 -33.02 -0.71 -14.94
C ARG A 232 -33.08 -2.00 -14.13
N HIS A 233 -34.17 -2.77 -14.25
CA HIS A 233 -34.33 -4.03 -13.51
C HIS A 233 -33.17 -5.00 -13.78
N VAL A 234 -32.79 -5.19 -15.05
CA VAL A 234 -31.65 -6.02 -15.43
C VAL A 234 -30.34 -5.51 -14.82
N THR A 235 -30.19 -4.19 -14.67
CA THR A 235 -29.01 -3.58 -14.05
C THR A 235 -29.03 -3.75 -12.52
N GLU A 236 -30.19 -3.62 -11.88
CA GLU A 236 -30.38 -3.90 -10.45
C GLU A 236 -30.06 -5.35 -10.11
N ASP A 237 -30.51 -6.30 -10.92
CA ASP A 237 -30.18 -7.73 -10.75
C ASP A 237 -28.66 -7.97 -10.82
N LYS A 238 -27.97 -7.29 -11.75
CA LYS A 238 -26.50 -7.35 -11.86
C LYS A 238 -25.82 -6.75 -10.63
N VAL A 239 -26.35 -5.64 -10.11
CA VAL A 239 -25.85 -5.04 -8.87
C VAL A 239 -26.08 -5.97 -7.68
N GLY A 240 -27.21 -6.67 -7.62
CA GLY A 240 -27.48 -7.72 -6.62
C GLY A 240 -26.42 -8.82 -6.65
N LYS A 241 -26.14 -9.38 -7.83
CA LYS A 241 -25.09 -10.41 -8.00
C LYS A 241 -23.69 -9.88 -7.65
N HIS A 242 -23.36 -8.66 -8.06
CA HIS A 242 -22.08 -8.05 -7.69
C HIS A 242 -21.98 -7.75 -6.19
N SER A 243 -23.10 -7.46 -5.51
CA SER A 243 -23.16 -7.30 -4.05
C SER A 243 -22.74 -8.58 -3.32
N GLU A 244 -23.25 -9.72 -3.76
CA GLU A 244 -22.88 -11.04 -3.20
C GLU A 244 -21.41 -11.35 -3.44
N CYS A 245 -20.95 -11.19 -4.68
CA CYS A 245 -19.54 -11.36 -5.02
C CYS A 245 -18.63 -10.42 -4.20
N LEU A 246 -19.06 -9.18 -3.94
CA LEU A 246 -18.32 -8.24 -3.12
C LEU A 246 -18.21 -8.68 -1.66
N LYS A 247 -19.22 -9.35 -1.09
CA LYS A 247 -19.14 -9.96 0.25
C LYS A 247 -18.07 -11.05 0.28
N ASP A 248 -18.01 -11.89 -0.74
CA ASP A 248 -17.00 -12.95 -0.86
C ASP A 248 -15.59 -12.39 -1.03
N LEU A 249 -15.42 -11.38 -1.89
CA LEU A 249 -14.14 -10.67 -2.04
C LEU A 249 -13.73 -10.00 -0.73
N LYS A 250 -14.67 -9.37 -0.01
CA LYS A 250 -14.39 -8.73 1.29
C LYS A 250 -13.88 -9.76 2.31
N ARG A 251 -14.50 -10.94 2.37
CA ARG A 251 -14.05 -12.04 3.23
C ARG A 251 -12.63 -12.48 2.87
N LYS A 252 -12.36 -12.75 1.59
CA LYS A 252 -11.01 -13.14 1.12
C LYS A 252 -9.97 -12.05 1.41
N TYR A 253 -10.34 -10.78 1.20
CA TYR A 253 -9.49 -9.63 1.55
C TYR A 253 -9.15 -9.61 3.04
N LEU A 254 -10.13 -9.76 3.93
CA LEU A 254 -9.92 -9.80 5.38
C LEU A 254 -9.02 -10.97 5.80
N GLU A 255 -9.23 -12.15 5.23
CA GLU A 255 -8.36 -13.31 5.49
C GLU A 255 -6.90 -13.05 5.08
N LYS A 256 -6.67 -12.35 3.95
CA LYS A 256 -5.33 -11.97 3.52
C LYS A 256 -4.75 -10.83 4.36
N GLU A 257 -5.59 -9.89 4.82
CA GLU A 257 -5.20 -8.82 5.73
C GLU A 257 -4.70 -9.38 7.07
N ASP A 258 -5.39 -10.37 7.63
CA ASP A 258 -5.00 -11.01 8.90
C ASP A 258 -3.67 -11.77 8.76
N ARG A 259 -3.44 -12.44 7.62
CA ARG A 259 -2.14 -13.06 7.31
C ARG A 259 -1.04 -12.01 7.18
N TYR A 260 -1.30 -10.89 6.51
CA TYR A 260 -0.34 -9.80 6.38
C TYR A 260 0.00 -9.16 7.74
N LYS A 261 -1.00 -8.92 8.61
CA LYS A 261 -0.75 -8.44 9.98
C LYS A 261 0.06 -9.43 10.81
N SER A 262 -0.16 -10.73 10.60
CA SER A 262 0.61 -11.78 11.26
C SER A 262 2.10 -11.75 10.85
N LEU A 263 2.44 -11.35 9.63
CA LEU A 263 3.84 -11.11 9.20
C LEU A 263 4.49 -9.94 9.95
N SER A 264 3.75 -8.84 10.17
CA SER A 264 4.27 -7.72 10.97
C SER A 264 4.58 -8.14 12.41
N SER A 265 3.74 -9.01 13.00
CA SER A 265 4.00 -9.57 14.33
C SER A 265 5.25 -10.46 14.36
N LEU A 266 5.58 -11.13 13.25
CA LEU A 266 6.81 -11.91 13.11
C LEU A 266 8.05 -11.02 13.08
N ASP A 267 8.01 -9.88 12.37
CA ASP A 267 9.11 -8.91 12.35
C ASP A 267 9.37 -8.33 13.77
N GLU A 268 8.31 -8.09 14.56
CA GLU A 268 8.43 -7.69 15.97
C GLU A 268 9.12 -8.78 16.82
N MET A 269 8.77 -10.05 16.61
CA MET A 269 9.40 -11.18 17.29
C MET A 269 10.88 -11.33 16.91
N HIS A 270 11.25 -11.15 15.64
CA HIS A 270 12.65 -11.14 15.20
C HIS A 270 13.45 -10.00 15.84
N THR A 271 12.87 -8.80 15.90
CA THR A 271 13.50 -7.64 16.55
C THR A 271 13.72 -7.90 18.05
N LYS A 272 12.74 -8.53 18.71
CA LYS A 272 12.86 -8.91 20.12
C LYS A 272 13.90 -10.02 20.34
N LEU A 273 14.02 -10.97 19.41
CA LEU A 273 15.07 -11.99 19.44
C LEU A 273 16.46 -11.35 19.37
N GLU A 274 16.67 -10.40 18.46
CA GLU A 274 17.94 -9.69 18.31
C GLU A 274 18.29 -8.90 19.58
N GLN A 275 17.30 -8.24 20.19
CA GLN A 275 17.49 -7.52 21.45
C GLN A 275 17.86 -8.46 22.61
N LEU A 276 17.20 -9.63 22.72
CA LEU A 276 17.54 -10.63 23.72
C LEU A 276 18.94 -11.23 23.50
N GLN A 277 19.37 -11.41 22.24
CA GLN A 277 20.74 -11.85 21.92
C GLN A 277 21.79 -10.82 22.36
N LYS A 278 21.52 -9.52 22.17
CA LYS A 278 22.38 -8.44 22.69
C LYS A 278 22.44 -8.45 24.22
N GLN A 279 21.30 -8.65 24.89
CA GLN A 279 21.26 -8.79 26.36
C GLN A 279 22.00 -10.04 26.84
N MET A 280 21.92 -11.16 26.12
CA MET A 280 22.64 -12.39 26.44
C MET A 280 24.15 -12.17 26.45
N ALA A 281 24.69 -11.51 25.42
CA ALA A 281 26.12 -11.24 25.32
C ALA A 281 26.63 -10.46 26.56
N TRP A 282 25.92 -9.41 26.96
CA TRP A 282 26.25 -8.64 28.16
C TRP A 282 26.02 -9.38 29.47
N ALA A 283 25.03 -10.28 29.56
CA ALA A 283 24.82 -11.14 30.71
C ALA A 283 25.98 -12.12 30.93
N LEU A 284 26.55 -12.66 29.84
CA LEU A 284 27.73 -13.54 29.90
C LEU A 284 28.95 -12.78 30.44
N VAL A 285 29.24 -11.58 29.93
CA VAL A 285 30.31 -10.70 30.46
C VAL A 285 30.15 -10.47 31.97
N ARG A 286 28.94 -10.14 32.43
CA ARG A 286 28.65 -9.95 33.86
C ARG A 286 28.91 -11.23 34.66
N SER A 287 28.46 -12.38 34.16
CA SER A 287 28.63 -13.66 34.86
C SER A 287 30.10 -14.05 35.03
N PHE A 288 30.94 -13.76 34.03
CA PHE A 288 32.38 -14.03 34.07
C PHE A 288 33.16 -12.99 34.90
N SER A 289 32.71 -11.73 34.93
CA SER A 289 33.25 -10.71 35.85
C SER A 289 33.02 -11.11 37.31
N ILE A 290 31.84 -11.63 37.63
CA ILE A 290 31.48 -12.09 38.97
C ILE A 290 32.22 -13.37 39.35
N SER A 291 32.43 -14.32 38.43
CA SER A 291 33.22 -15.54 38.73
C SER A 291 34.70 -15.22 38.98
N SER A 292 35.27 -14.24 38.28
CA SER A 292 36.63 -13.75 38.55
C SER A 292 36.76 -13.12 39.95
N LEU A 293 35.76 -12.34 40.39
CA LEU A 293 35.67 -11.79 41.75
C LEU A 293 35.41 -12.86 42.82
N ARG A 294 34.60 -13.89 42.52
CA ARG A 294 34.35 -15.02 43.44
C ARG A 294 35.61 -15.83 43.72
N PHE A 295 36.52 -15.99 42.75
CA PHE A 295 37.79 -16.69 42.97
C PHE A 295 38.69 -15.99 44.00
N GLN A 296 38.67 -14.66 44.09
CA GLN A 296 39.37 -13.92 45.16
C GLN A 296 38.76 -14.14 46.55
N CYS A 297 37.44 -14.35 46.62
CA CYS A 297 36.74 -14.61 47.89
C CYS A 297 36.85 -16.07 48.36
N VAL A 298 36.97 -17.03 47.43
CA VAL A 298 37.14 -18.47 47.75
C VAL A 298 38.49 -18.72 48.44
N GLU A 299 39.56 -18.01 48.05
CA GLU A 299 40.89 -18.09 48.68
C GLU A 299 40.85 -17.66 50.17
N GLY A 300 40.02 -16.67 50.52
CA GLY A 300 39.79 -16.26 51.91
C GLY A 300 38.88 -17.21 52.71
N ALA A 301 38.02 -17.98 52.03
CA ALA A 301 37.13 -18.96 52.66
C ALA A 301 37.81 -20.32 52.85
N GLU A 302 38.66 -20.76 51.92
CA GLU A 302 39.48 -21.98 52.04
C GLU A 302 40.52 -21.86 53.15
N ASN A 303 41.12 -20.67 53.33
CA ASN A 303 42.02 -20.41 54.45
C ASN A 303 41.29 -20.46 55.80
N LYS A 304 40.07 -19.91 55.89
CA LYS A 304 39.22 -20.04 57.09
C LYS A 304 38.78 -21.48 57.32
N TYR A 305 38.47 -22.23 56.26
CA TYR A 305 38.11 -23.65 56.34
C TYR A 305 39.28 -24.48 56.85
N LYS A 306 40.50 -24.28 56.35
CA LYS A 306 41.73 -24.92 56.88
C LYS A 306 42.00 -24.55 58.35
N GLN A 307 41.82 -23.28 58.73
CA GLN A 307 42.00 -22.83 60.11
C GLN A 307 40.98 -23.48 61.07
N ILE A 308 39.74 -23.66 60.62
CA ILE A 308 38.70 -24.38 61.35
C ILE A 308 38.98 -25.89 61.37
N GLN A 309 39.56 -26.44 60.31
CA GLN A 309 39.90 -27.86 60.18
C GLN A 309 41.09 -28.25 61.07
N GLU A 310 42.10 -27.40 61.20
CA GLU A 310 43.22 -27.55 62.15
C GLU A 310 42.74 -27.41 63.61
N GLN A 311 41.81 -26.48 63.87
CA GLN A 311 41.14 -26.38 65.18
C GLN A 311 40.30 -27.64 65.49
N LEU A 312 39.63 -28.21 64.49
CA LEU A 312 38.88 -29.46 64.62
C LEU A 312 39.81 -30.67 64.81
N GLU A 313 40.95 -30.76 64.12
CA GLU A 313 41.94 -31.83 64.33
C GLU A 313 42.57 -31.76 65.72
N GLY A 314 42.83 -30.56 66.25
CA GLY A 314 43.26 -30.36 67.63
C GLY A 314 42.24 -30.84 68.67
N ILE A 315 40.95 -30.62 68.42
CA ILE A 315 39.85 -31.11 69.26
C ILE A 315 39.62 -32.62 69.05
N THR A 316 39.80 -33.12 67.82
CA THR A 316 39.64 -34.55 67.47
C THR A 316 40.77 -35.40 68.06
N GLN A 317 41.97 -34.83 68.24
CA GLN A 317 43.07 -35.47 68.96
C GLN A 317 42.74 -35.68 70.45
N GLN A 318 41.90 -34.81 71.05
CA GLN A 318 41.39 -34.95 72.42
C GLN A 318 40.21 -35.93 72.52
N VAL A 319 39.54 -36.25 71.40
CA VAL A 319 38.43 -37.23 71.35
C VAL A 319 38.90 -38.64 70.94
N ARG A 320 40.13 -38.79 70.41
CA ARG A 320 40.73 -40.07 69.98
C ARG A 320 41.06 -41.06 71.11
N GLU A 321 40.74 -40.76 72.36
CA GLU A 321 40.72 -41.75 73.46
C GLU A 321 39.39 -42.51 73.58
N LEU A 322 38.38 -42.19 72.77
CA LEU A 322 37.11 -42.94 72.73
C LEU A 322 36.92 -43.65 71.38
N GLN A 323 37.53 -44.83 71.34
CA GLN A 323 37.02 -46.09 70.81
C GLN A 323 36.44 -46.18 69.36
N PRO A 324 36.67 -47.33 68.73
CA PRO A 324 36.42 -47.59 67.32
C PRO A 324 34.92 -47.79 67.05
N LYS A 325 34.38 -47.12 66.03
CA LYS A 325 33.12 -47.49 65.35
C LYS A 325 33.00 -46.70 64.05
N CYS A 326 32.46 -47.35 63.02
CA CYS A 326 32.08 -46.81 61.70
C CYS A 326 33.16 -46.75 60.61
N ALA A 327 33.69 -47.93 60.27
CA ALA A 327 34.25 -48.25 58.96
C ALA A 327 33.16 -48.44 57.89
N GLU A 328 32.24 -47.48 57.73
CA GLU A 328 31.09 -47.61 56.83
C GLU A 328 30.85 -46.39 55.91
N LEU A 329 31.89 -45.58 55.66
CA LEU A 329 31.84 -44.44 54.74
C LEU A 329 32.92 -44.53 53.64
N LYS A 330 33.18 -45.74 53.13
CA LYS A 330 34.00 -45.98 51.94
C LYS A 330 33.18 -46.39 50.69
N ALA A 331 31.86 -46.42 50.78
CA ALA A 331 30.99 -46.86 49.68
C ALA A 331 30.38 -45.72 48.83
N GLU A 332 30.50 -44.45 49.21
CA GLU A 332 29.88 -43.34 48.45
C GLU A 332 30.90 -42.52 47.62
N ALA A 333 32.09 -43.07 47.40
CA ALA A 333 33.12 -42.50 46.53
C ALA A 333 33.02 -42.97 45.06
N GLN A 334 31.96 -43.71 44.67
CA GLN A 334 31.90 -44.36 43.35
C GLN A 334 30.70 -44.05 42.46
N ARG A 335 29.82 -43.09 42.80
CA ARG A 335 28.62 -42.82 41.96
C ARG A 335 28.44 -41.46 41.31
N CYS A 336 29.38 -40.52 41.44
CA CYS A 336 29.27 -39.21 40.77
C CYS A 336 30.48 -38.87 39.90
N ASN A 337 30.86 -39.76 38.97
CA ASN A 337 31.96 -39.47 38.05
C ASN A 337 31.75 -39.91 36.59
N LYS A 338 30.50 -40.05 36.12
CA LYS A 338 30.24 -40.62 34.79
C LYS A 338 29.14 -39.95 33.93
N LEU A 339 28.95 -38.63 34.03
CA LEU A 339 28.01 -37.94 33.12
C LEU A 339 28.39 -36.49 32.80
N LEU A 340 29.68 -36.23 32.52
CA LEU A 340 30.16 -34.95 31.99
C LEU A 340 31.36 -35.14 31.06
N LYS A 341 31.14 -35.80 29.92
CA LYS A 341 32.02 -35.72 28.74
C LYS A 341 31.20 -36.02 27.48
N SER A 342 30.66 -34.98 26.86
CA SER A 342 30.35 -34.92 25.42
C SER A 342 30.13 -33.46 25.02
N ASN A 343 30.79 -33.06 23.94
CA ASN A 343 30.73 -31.78 23.21
C ASN A 343 31.78 -30.72 23.58
N ASP A 344 32.97 -30.88 23.01
CA ASP A 344 33.86 -29.77 22.66
C ASP A 344 34.44 -30.02 21.26
N SER A 345 33.83 -29.44 20.24
CA SER A 345 34.40 -29.25 18.90
C SER A 345 33.31 -28.67 17.97
N LEU A 346 33.24 -27.34 17.85
CA LEU A 346 32.85 -26.57 16.66
C LEU A 346 32.57 -25.13 17.08
N ILE A 347 33.54 -24.23 16.90
CA ILE A 347 33.43 -22.85 16.42
C ILE A 347 34.88 -22.42 16.20
N LEU A 348 35.42 -22.68 15.02
CA LEU A 348 36.55 -21.93 14.48
C LEU A 348 36.60 -22.07 12.97
N HIS A 349 35.62 -21.48 12.28
CA HIS A 349 35.89 -21.00 10.93
C HIS A 349 34.94 -19.88 10.53
N THR A 350 35.53 -18.84 9.93
CA THR A 350 34.91 -17.78 9.14
C THR A 350 34.39 -16.54 9.89
N ILE A 351 35.30 -15.61 10.22
CA ILE A 351 35.21 -14.20 9.82
C ILE A 351 36.65 -13.70 9.61
N LYS A 352 37.05 -13.44 8.35
CA LYS A 352 38.17 -12.56 8.05
C LYS A 352 37.61 -11.13 8.00
N CYS A 353 38.06 -10.25 8.89
CA CYS A 353 37.94 -8.80 8.71
C CYS A 353 39.25 -8.11 9.13
N PRO A 354 39.66 -7.03 8.43
CA PRO A 354 40.97 -6.39 8.58
C PRO A 354 41.02 -5.44 9.81
N PRO A 355 42.21 -5.12 10.34
CA PRO A 355 42.33 -4.48 11.64
C PRO A 355 42.12 -2.95 11.60
N CYS A 356 41.20 -2.46 12.45
CA CYS A 356 40.98 -1.04 12.73
C CYS A 356 41.98 -0.47 13.76
N SER A 357 42.28 0.82 13.62
CA SER A 357 43.39 1.59 14.20
C SER A 357 43.38 1.82 15.72
N VAL A 358 42.36 1.36 16.45
CA VAL A 358 42.23 1.61 17.90
C VAL A 358 43.01 0.59 18.76
N PHE A 359 43.45 -0.53 18.16
CA PHE A 359 44.02 -1.68 18.86
C PHE A 359 45.44 -1.54 19.45
N ARG A 360 46.23 -0.50 19.10
CA ARG A 360 47.67 -0.51 19.46
C ARG A 360 47.99 -0.16 20.91
N LYS A 361 47.16 0.66 21.58
CA LYS A 361 47.50 1.19 22.91
C LYS A 361 47.19 0.21 24.06
N GLU A 362 46.04 -0.47 24.00
CA GLU A 362 45.67 -1.45 25.02
C GLU A 362 46.38 -2.79 24.86
N GLN A 363 46.63 -3.23 23.62
CA GLN A 363 47.42 -4.43 23.34
C GLN A 363 48.85 -4.33 23.88
N ALA A 364 49.48 -3.15 23.79
CA ALA A 364 50.82 -2.92 24.31
C ALA A 364 50.90 -2.95 25.85
N MET A 365 49.86 -2.47 26.55
CA MET A 365 49.80 -2.55 28.01
C MET A 365 49.58 -3.98 28.51
N LEU A 366 48.70 -4.74 27.85
CA LEU A 366 48.48 -6.14 28.21
C LEU A 366 49.70 -7.03 27.91
N GLN A 367 50.35 -6.83 26.76
CA GLN A 367 51.58 -7.55 26.39
C GLN A 367 52.70 -7.31 27.41
N ARG A 368 52.84 -6.09 27.94
CA ARG A 368 53.80 -5.83 29.02
C ARG A 368 53.44 -6.58 30.29
N SER A 369 52.15 -6.62 30.68
CA SER A 369 51.74 -7.32 31.91
C SER A 369 51.86 -8.84 31.81
N THR A 370 51.54 -9.44 30.66
CA THR A 370 51.71 -10.89 30.44
C THR A 370 53.18 -11.28 30.35
N GLU A 371 54.01 -10.49 29.66
CA GLU A 371 55.44 -10.71 29.58
C GLU A 371 56.13 -10.60 30.95
N THR A 372 55.67 -9.69 31.82
CA THR A 372 56.20 -9.54 33.18
C THR A 372 55.88 -10.76 34.05
N LYS A 373 54.63 -11.25 34.00
CA LYS A 373 54.22 -12.45 34.75
C LYS A 373 54.90 -13.73 34.21
N ARG A 374 55.11 -13.82 32.89
CA ARG A 374 55.82 -14.91 32.22
C ARG A 374 57.29 -14.98 32.63
N ARG A 375 57.97 -13.83 32.71
CA ARG A 375 59.36 -13.75 33.22
C ARG A 375 59.47 -14.14 34.69
N SER A 376 58.48 -13.77 35.51
CA SER A 376 58.43 -14.17 36.92
C SER A 376 58.25 -15.68 37.08
N LEU A 377 57.40 -16.30 36.25
CA LEU A 377 57.21 -17.76 36.20
C LEU A 377 58.49 -18.49 35.76
N GLN A 378 59.15 -18.03 34.70
CA GLN A 378 60.44 -18.61 34.25
C GLN A 378 61.54 -18.53 35.31
N THR A 379 61.59 -17.41 36.05
CA THR A 379 62.58 -17.22 37.13
C THR A 379 62.32 -18.22 38.26
N MET A 380 61.05 -18.45 38.63
CA MET A 380 60.68 -19.43 39.65
C MET A 380 60.90 -20.88 39.19
N GLU A 381 60.60 -21.22 37.94
CA GLU A 381 60.87 -22.56 37.38
C GLU A 381 62.36 -22.90 37.37
N SER A 382 63.22 -21.91 37.10
CA SER A 382 64.68 -22.06 37.09
C SER A 382 65.32 -22.21 38.49
N SER A 383 64.55 -21.97 39.56
CA SER A 383 64.99 -22.08 40.95
C SER A 383 64.92 -23.51 41.53
N ARG A 384 64.38 -24.47 40.75
CA ARG A 384 64.24 -25.89 41.11
C ARG A 384 65.57 -26.60 41.42
N SER A 385 66.70 -26.13 40.89
CA SER A 385 67.97 -26.88 40.89
C SER A 385 69.09 -26.29 41.75
N ASN A 386 68.99 -25.06 42.26
CA ASN A 386 70.06 -24.45 43.07
C ASN A 386 69.55 -23.32 44.00
N ARG A 387 69.62 -23.53 45.33
CA ARG A 387 69.16 -22.56 46.38
C ARG A 387 69.85 -21.20 46.27
N LEU A 388 71.09 -21.14 45.76
CA LEU A 388 71.86 -19.90 45.59
C LEU A 388 71.26 -18.94 44.55
N ARG A 389 70.50 -19.44 43.56
CA ARG A 389 69.89 -18.60 42.52
C ARG A 389 68.74 -17.72 43.03
N ARG A 390 68.22 -18.00 44.23
CA ARG A 390 67.22 -17.15 44.90
C ARG A 390 67.76 -15.76 45.23
N PHE A 391 69.07 -15.68 45.48
CA PHE A 391 69.77 -14.42 45.74
C PHE A 391 70.25 -13.73 44.45
N GLY A 392 69.87 -14.25 43.28
CA GLY A 392 70.18 -13.69 41.97
C GLY A 392 70.63 -14.77 40.98
N GLU A 393 70.25 -14.63 39.70
CA GLU A 393 70.56 -15.59 38.63
C GLU A 393 72.08 -15.89 38.50
N HIS A 394 72.91 -14.86 38.68
CA HIS A 394 74.38 -14.93 38.55
C HIS A 394 75.12 -15.19 39.88
N MET A 395 74.40 -15.35 41.00
CA MET A 395 75.02 -15.48 42.33
C MET A 395 75.97 -16.70 42.47
N PRO A 396 75.65 -17.89 41.94
CA PRO A 396 76.58 -19.03 41.98
C PRO A 396 77.91 -18.75 41.25
N ALA A 397 77.86 -18.04 40.12
CA ALA A 397 79.05 -17.68 39.35
C ALA A 397 79.92 -16.65 40.10
N LEU A 398 79.29 -15.70 40.81
CA LEU A 398 80.00 -14.73 41.63
C LEU A 398 80.75 -15.38 42.79
N LEU A 399 80.11 -16.31 43.53
CA LEU A 399 80.78 -17.02 44.63
C LEU A 399 81.97 -17.86 44.15
N ALA A 400 81.84 -18.53 43.00
CA ALA A 400 82.95 -19.26 42.39
C ALA A 400 84.11 -18.32 42.03
N ALA A 401 83.83 -17.12 41.52
CA ALA A 401 84.85 -16.12 41.21
C ALA A 401 85.53 -15.55 42.46
N ILE A 402 84.80 -15.36 43.55
CA ILE A 402 85.36 -14.92 44.84
C ILE A 402 86.30 -15.98 45.41
N GLU A 403 85.91 -17.26 45.36
CA GLU A 403 86.77 -18.37 45.80
C GLU A 403 88.09 -18.42 45.01
N GLU A 404 88.00 -18.28 43.69
CA GLU A 404 89.15 -18.31 42.80
C GLU A 404 90.09 -17.11 43.03
N ALA A 405 89.54 -15.91 43.22
CA ALA A 405 90.34 -14.72 43.55
C ALA A 405 91.03 -14.85 44.92
N HIS A 406 90.38 -15.46 45.91
CA HIS A 406 91.00 -15.72 47.21
C HIS A 406 92.16 -16.72 47.11
N LYS A 407 91.99 -17.82 46.35
CA LYS A 407 93.07 -18.80 46.10
C LYS A 407 94.29 -18.19 45.42
N ARG A 408 94.09 -17.15 44.59
CA ARG A 408 95.16 -16.40 43.92
C ARG A 408 95.84 -15.36 44.82
N GLY A 409 95.48 -15.27 46.10
CA GLY A 409 96.03 -14.30 47.05
C GLY A 409 95.58 -12.86 46.80
N GLN A 410 94.53 -12.63 46.00
CA GLN A 410 94.03 -11.28 45.70
C GLN A 410 93.24 -10.66 46.86
N PHE A 411 92.73 -11.50 47.77
CA PHE A 411 92.08 -11.07 49.01
C PHE A 411 92.99 -11.34 50.20
N LYS A 412 93.18 -10.34 51.07
CA LYS A 412 93.86 -10.50 52.37
C LYS A 412 93.02 -11.35 53.31
N ARG A 413 91.71 -11.09 53.38
CA ARG A 413 90.73 -11.98 54.02
C ARG A 413 89.54 -12.21 53.12
N LYS A 414 89.06 -13.45 53.05
CA LYS A 414 87.97 -13.85 52.16
C LYS A 414 86.65 -13.15 52.56
N PRO A 415 85.98 -12.42 51.66
CA PRO A 415 84.67 -11.82 51.92
C PRO A 415 83.61 -12.86 52.30
N ARG A 416 82.61 -12.47 53.10
CA ARG A 416 81.47 -13.32 53.50
C ARG A 416 80.17 -12.81 52.87
N GLY A 417 79.47 -13.68 52.15
CA GLY A 417 78.14 -13.39 51.64
C GLY A 417 77.69 -14.37 50.55
N PRO A 418 76.47 -14.21 49.99
CA PRO A 418 75.47 -13.25 50.43
C PRO A 418 74.99 -13.59 51.85
N LEU A 419 74.82 -12.60 52.73
CA LEU A 419 74.58 -12.86 54.17
C LEU A 419 73.33 -13.72 54.40
N GLY A 420 72.27 -13.57 53.59
CA GLY A 420 71.05 -14.35 53.68
C GLY A 420 71.21 -15.84 53.37
N TYR A 421 72.30 -16.24 52.71
CA TYR A 421 72.64 -17.65 52.47
C TYR A 421 73.39 -18.27 53.65
N LEU A 422 74.11 -17.46 54.43
CA LEU A 422 74.95 -17.89 55.56
C LEU A 422 74.18 -17.90 56.89
N ILE A 423 72.88 -17.63 56.86
CA ILE A 423 71.99 -17.61 58.02
C ILE A 423 70.75 -18.46 57.74
N SER A 424 70.21 -19.09 58.78
CA SER A 424 68.92 -19.81 58.68
C SER A 424 68.03 -19.51 59.90
N PRO A 425 66.71 -19.38 59.73
CA PRO A 425 65.79 -19.24 60.85
C PRO A 425 65.66 -20.58 61.59
N LYS A 426 65.76 -20.56 62.92
CA LYS A 426 65.57 -21.77 63.76
C LYS A 426 64.12 -22.24 63.77
N ASP A 427 63.18 -21.31 63.69
CA ASP A 427 61.75 -21.58 63.58
C ASP A 427 61.24 -21.04 62.22
N PRO A 428 60.72 -21.90 61.32
CA PRO A 428 60.17 -21.51 60.03
C PRO A 428 59.05 -20.49 60.12
N GLU A 429 58.33 -20.41 61.24
CA GLU A 429 57.25 -19.46 61.43
C GLU A 429 57.73 -18.00 61.39
N TYR A 430 58.96 -17.74 61.84
CA TYR A 430 59.53 -16.39 61.82
C TYR A 430 60.25 -16.05 60.52
N ALA A 431 60.25 -16.94 59.52
CA ALA A 431 60.96 -16.73 58.26
C ALA A 431 60.57 -15.43 57.57
N LEU A 432 59.26 -15.11 57.50
CA LEU A 432 58.77 -13.85 56.92
C LEU A 432 59.19 -12.64 57.73
N ALA A 433 59.05 -12.71 59.06
CA ALA A 433 59.42 -11.63 59.97
C ALA A 433 60.92 -11.29 59.88
N ILE A 434 61.78 -12.31 59.85
CA ILE A 434 63.23 -12.19 59.72
C ILE A 434 63.62 -11.63 58.34
N GLU A 435 62.93 -12.07 57.28
CA GLU A 435 63.20 -11.59 55.92
C GLU A 435 62.86 -10.11 55.75
N VAL A 436 61.69 -9.69 56.25
CA VAL A 436 61.25 -8.30 56.25
C VAL A 436 62.11 -7.43 57.17
N CYS A 437 62.70 -8.00 58.22
CA CYS A 437 63.65 -7.31 59.10
C CYS A 437 64.99 -7.02 58.40
N LEU A 438 65.58 -8.03 57.76
CA LEU A 438 66.92 -7.94 57.15
C LEU A 438 66.90 -7.25 55.77
N LYS A 439 65.81 -7.37 55.00
CA LYS A 439 65.62 -6.75 53.68
C LYS A 439 66.85 -6.93 52.78
N GLY A 440 67.36 -5.83 52.21
CA GLY A 440 68.51 -5.82 51.30
C GLY A 440 69.82 -6.35 51.89
N LEU A 441 69.93 -6.50 53.22
CA LEU A 441 71.12 -7.11 53.84
C LEU A 441 71.24 -8.59 53.53
N LEU A 442 70.13 -9.27 53.21
CA LEU A 442 70.17 -10.68 52.77
C LEU A 442 71.02 -10.88 51.51
N LEU A 443 71.16 -9.84 50.69
CA LEU A 443 71.96 -9.83 49.47
C LEU A 443 73.36 -9.21 49.67
N ALA A 444 73.68 -8.74 50.89
CA ALA A 444 74.93 -8.03 51.15
C ALA A 444 76.12 -8.98 51.32
N PHE A 445 77.33 -8.42 51.21
CA PHE A 445 78.60 -9.08 51.52
C PHE A 445 79.38 -8.26 52.55
N THR A 446 80.19 -8.91 53.38
CA THR A 446 81.11 -8.24 54.31
C THR A 446 82.58 -8.53 53.99
N CYS A 447 83.41 -7.48 54.10
CA CYS A 447 84.85 -7.46 53.80
C CYS A 447 85.63 -6.95 55.02
N ASP A 448 86.85 -7.46 55.23
CA ASP A 448 87.68 -7.13 56.39
C ASP A 448 88.32 -5.73 56.30
N ASN A 449 88.63 -5.27 55.08
CA ASN A 449 89.33 -4.03 54.82
C ASN A 449 88.94 -3.43 53.45
N TYR A 450 89.29 -2.16 53.24
CA TYR A 450 88.95 -1.42 52.02
C TYR A 450 89.65 -1.95 50.75
N ASP A 451 90.80 -2.64 50.87
CA ASP A 451 91.45 -3.24 49.70
C ASP A 451 90.64 -4.42 49.17
N ASP A 452 90.20 -5.30 50.08
CA ASP A 452 89.35 -6.45 49.77
C ASP A 452 87.98 -5.99 49.22
N GLU A 453 87.41 -4.89 49.75
CA GLU A 453 86.20 -4.30 49.20
C GLU A 453 86.36 -3.92 47.71
N ARG A 454 87.47 -3.28 47.33
CA ARG A 454 87.71 -2.85 45.93
C ARG A 454 87.82 -4.04 44.99
N VAL A 455 88.46 -5.13 45.43
CA VAL A 455 88.56 -6.37 44.66
C VAL A 455 87.18 -6.99 44.45
N LEU A 456 86.36 -7.07 45.52
CA LEU A 456 85.00 -7.60 45.44
C LEU A 456 84.09 -6.75 44.55
N GLN A 457 84.17 -5.41 44.67
CA GLN A 457 83.43 -4.48 43.81
C GLN A 457 83.75 -4.70 42.33
N HIS A 458 85.03 -4.90 41.99
CA HIS A 458 85.45 -5.18 40.61
C HIS A 458 84.89 -6.52 40.10
N LEU A 459 84.93 -7.57 40.92
CA LEU A 459 84.36 -8.88 40.56
C LEU A 459 82.84 -8.80 40.34
N MET A 460 82.10 -8.09 41.20
CA MET A 460 80.66 -7.90 41.06
C MET A 460 80.30 -7.14 39.78
N ALA A 461 81.03 -6.07 39.44
CA ALA A 461 80.81 -5.30 38.22
C ALA A 461 81.00 -6.12 36.93
N LYS A 462 81.89 -7.12 36.98
CA LYS A 462 82.14 -8.01 35.83
C LYS A 462 81.08 -9.11 35.67
N MET A 463 80.55 -9.63 36.77
CA MET A 463 79.69 -10.83 36.75
C MET A 463 78.19 -10.54 36.77
N ILE A 464 77.76 -9.33 37.15
CA ILE A 464 76.35 -8.96 37.27
C ILE A 464 76.02 -7.85 36.25
N PRO A 465 75.41 -8.17 35.09
CA PRO A 465 74.99 -7.17 34.10
C PRO A 465 73.76 -6.38 34.59
N GLY A 466 73.84 -5.05 34.51
CA GLY A 466 72.78 -4.12 34.92
C GLY A 466 73.02 -3.47 36.29
N ASN A 467 72.44 -2.29 36.52
CA ASN A 467 72.73 -1.40 37.65
C ASN A 467 72.20 -1.91 39.03
N ARG A 468 72.20 -3.23 39.29
CA ARG A 468 71.82 -3.84 40.57
C ARG A 468 73.06 -3.98 41.46
N ARG A 469 73.40 -2.91 42.18
CA ARG A 469 74.52 -2.90 43.14
C ARG A 469 74.12 -3.65 44.41
N HIS A 470 74.86 -4.71 44.75
CA HIS A 470 74.75 -5.40 46.03
C HIS A 470 75.54 -4.60 47.08
N THR A 471 75.04 -4.55 48.31
CA THR A 471 75.70 -3.81 49.39
C THR A 471 76.96 -4.56 49.85
N ILE A 472 78.09 -3.86 49.96
CA ILE A 472 79.33 -4.38 50.57
C ILE A 472 79.57 -3.60 51.86
N ILE A 473 79.79 -4.33 52.95
CA ILE A 473 79.97 -3.79 54.30
C ILE A 473 81.41 -4.06 54.71
N THR A 474 82.19 -2.99 54.94
CA THR A 474 83.61 -3.11 55.27
C THR A 474 83.80 -2.91 56.78
N SER A 475 84.22 -3.97 57.47
CA SER A 475 84.40 -4.02 58.93
C SER A 475 85.47 -5.04 59.29
N GLN A 476 86.36 -4.72 60.22
CA GLN A 476 87.42 -5.63 60.66
C GLN A 476 86.83 -6.95 61.19
N PHE A 477 87.39 -8.08 60.76
CA PHE A 477 86.88 -9.40 61.15
C PHE A 477 87.35 -9.79 62.55
N ILE A 478 86.42 -9.74 63.48
CA ILE A 478 86.60 -10.13 64.88
C ILE A 478 86.20 -11.61 65.05
N PRO A 479 87.06 -12.46 65.65
CA PRO A 479 86.84 -13.91 65.74
C PRO A 479 85.83 -14.35 66.81
N HIS A 480 85.30 -13.42 67.60
CA HIS A 480 84.31 -13.67 68.64
C HIS A 480 83.10 -12.76 68.46
N ILE A 481 81.92 -13.25 68.84
CA ILE A 481 80.68 -12.47 68.76
C ILE A 481 80.74 -11.32 69.79
N HIS A 482 80.27 -10.13 69.44
CA HIS A 482 80.18 -8.99 70.35
C HIS A 482 79.46 -9.38 71.65
N ASN A 483 80.01 -8.96 72.79
CA ASN A 483 79.44 -9.27 74.09
C ASN A 483 78.10 -8.53 74.30
N THR A 484 77.00 -9.25 74.13
CA THR A 484 75.62 -8.77 74.28
C THR A 484 75.07 -9.20 75.64
N THR A 485 75.48 -8.54 76.73
CA THR A 485 75.30 -9.04 78.11
C THR A 485 73.90 -8.87 78.71
N LYS A 486 72.83 -8.67 77.92
CA LYS A 486 71.46 -8.51 78.44
C LYS A 486 70.46 -9.29 77.60
N ARG A 487 69.87 -10.34 78.18
CA ARG A 487 68.89 -11.23 77.55
C ARG A 487 67.47 -10.76 77.85
N HIS A 488 66.57 -10.87 76.88
CA HIS A 488 65.13 -10.75 77.09
C HIS A 488 64.56 -12.14 77.42
N PRO A 489 64.00 -12.37 78.63
CA PRO A 489 63.54 -13.70 79.03
C PRO A 489 62.18 -14.09 78.43
N GLU A 490 61.38 -13.13 77.97
CA GLU A 490 59.97 -13.35 77.58
C GLU A 490 59.75 -13.49 76.07
N TYR A 491 60.56 -12.84 75.23
CA TYR A 491 60.46 -12.91 73.77
C TYR A 491 61.84 -13.06 73.13
N PRO A 492 61.99 -13.91 72.08
CA PRO A 492 63.26 -14.09 71.41
C PRO A 492 63.64 -12.87 70.57
N SER A 493 64.91 -12.48 70.60
CA SER A 493 65.45 -11.51 69.64
C SER A 493 65.70 -12.13 68.27
N VAL A 494 65.82 -11.32 67.22
CA VAL A 494 66.20 -11.78 65.88
C VAL A 494 67.54 -12.53 65.91
N LEU A 495 68.50 -12.08 66.73
CA LEU A 495 69.77 -12.78 66.95
C LEU A 495 69.59 -14.19 67.55
N GLN A 496 68.66 -14.35 68.49
CA GLN A 496 68.39 -15.66 69.10
C GLN A 496 67.63 -16.60 68.17
N ALA A 497 66.76 -16.07 67.32
CA ALA A 497 65.95 -16.81 66.37
C ALA A 497 66.69 -17.24 65.10
N LEU A 498 67.90 -16.71 64.87
CA LEU A 498 68.78 -17.09 63.78
C LEU A 498 69.80 -18.15 64.22
N GLU A 499 70.12 -19.05 63.30
CA GLU A 499 71.29 -19.92 63.31
C GLU A 499 72.36 -19.30 62.42
N ILE A 500 73.49 -18.92 63.02
CA ILE A 500 74.61 -18.24 62.37
C ILE A 500 75.90 -18.94 62.81
N GLU A 501 76.61 -19.55 61.85
CA GLU A 501 77.85 -20.29 62.13
C GLU A 501 79.08 -19.39 62.21
N ASP A 502 79.13 -18.33 61.39
CA ASP A 502 80.29 -17.43 61.28
C ASP A 502 80.13 -16.21 62.22
N PRO A 503 81.02 -16.02 63.23
CA PRO A 503 80.99 -14.87 64.14
C PRO A 503 81.05 -13.52 63.42
N VAL A 504 81.72 -13.45 62.26
CA VAL A 504 81.83 -12.23 61.45
C VAL A 504 80.47 -11.84 60.87
N VAL A 505 79.67 -12.82 60.44
CA VAL A 505 78.31 -12.58 59.92
C VAL A 505 77.38 -12.13 61.04
N ALA A 506 77.49 -12.75 62.22
CA ALA A 506 76.71 -12.34 63.40
C ALA A 506 77.03 -10.89 63.82
N ASN A 507 78.31 -10.53 63.91
CA ASN A 507 78.77 -9.19 64.24
C ASN A 507 78.31 -8.15 63.21
N CYS A 508 78.43 -8.47 61.92
CA CYS A 508 77.95 -7.61 60.85
C CYS A 508 76.44 -7.32 60.95
N LEU A 509 75.62 -8.34 61.26
CA LEU A 509 74.18 -8.14 61.43
C LEU A 509 73.82 -7.36 62.70
N ILE A 510 74.59 -7.54 63.78
CA ILE A 510 74.50 -6.75 65.02
C ILE A 510 74.81 -5.28 64.71
N ASP A 511 75.92 -4.98 64.05
CA ASP A 511 76.34 -3.60 63.74
C ASP A 511 75.36 -2.87 62.82
N GLN A 512 74.82 -3.58 61.80
CA GLN A 512 73.98 -2.95 60.77
C GLN A 512 72.51 -2.83 61.16
N LYS A 513 71.98 -3.76 61.97
CA LYS A 513 70.55 -3.84 62.30
C LYS A 513 70.25 -3.93 63.78
N ALA A 514 71.25 -4.03 64.65
CA ALA A 514 71.07 -4.23 66.08
C ALA A 514 70.11 -5.42 66.34
N ILE A 515 70.32 -6.55 65.66
CA ILE A 515 69.42 -7.72 65.69
C ILE A 515 69.23 -8.33 67.09
N GLU A 516 70.12 -8.03 68.03
CA GLU A 516 70.04 -8.35 69.45
C GLU A 516 68.96 -7.54 70.19
N SER A 517 68.61 -6.36 69.65
CA SER A 517 67.63 -5.41 70.22
C SER A 517 66.26 -5.44 69.53
N ILE A 518 66.04 -6.37 68.59
CA ILE A 518 64.79 -6.52 67.83
C ILE A 518 64.08 -7.79 68.28
N LEU A 519 62.84 -7.68 68.74
CA LEU A 519 62.04 -8.82 69.24
C LEU A 519 61.13 -9.42 68.16
N LEU A 520 60.87 -10.73 68.26
CA LEU A 520 59.91 -11.45 67.44
C LEU A 520 58.72 -11.89 68.30
N ILE A 521 57.52 -11.39 67.99
CA ILE A 521 56.29 -11.64 68.76
C ILE A 521 55.22 -12.17 67.81
N LYS A 522 54.74 -13.41 67.99
CA LYS A 522 53.89 -14.09 66.99
C LYS A 522 52.65 -13.28 66.59
N ASN A 523 51.93 -12.74 67.58
CA ASN A 523 50.67 -12.05 67.35
C ASN A 523 50.85 -10.52 67.28
N ARG A 524 50.39 -9.89 66.19
CA ARG A 524 50.43 -8.43 65.99
C ARG A 524 49.79 -7.64 67.14
N THR A 525 48.67 -8.12 67.69
CA THR A 525 47.95 -7.43 68.78
C THR A 525 48.73 -7.44 70.09
N GLU A 526 49.38 -8.57 70.37
CA GLU A 526 50.28 -8.72 71.51
C GLU A 526 51.53 -7.87 71.33
N ALA A 527 52.12 -7.88 70.13
CA ALA A 527 53.30 -7.07 69.81
C ALA A 527 53.03 -5.57 70.00
N ARG A 528 51.84 -5.09 69.62
CA ARG A 528 51.41 -3.70 69.91
C ARG A 528 51.24 -3.45 71.39
N ARG A 529 50.63 -4.38 72.15
CA ARG A 529 50.45 -4.24 73.60
C ARG A 529 51.80 -4.13 74.33
N VAL A 530 52.77 -4.95 73.94
CA VAL A 530 54.11 -5.00 74.56
C VAL A 530 54.93 -3.77 74.20
N MET A 531 54.97 -3.38 72.92
CA MET A 531 55.82 -2.26 72.47
C MET A 531 55.22 -0.88 72.73
N GLN A 532 53.89 -0.73 72.67
CA GLN A 532 53.17 0.55 72.83
C GLN A 532 52.49 0.67 74.20
N GLY A 533 52.74 -0.29 75.10
CA GLY A 533 52.27 -0.26 76.49
C GLY A 533 53.02 0.75 77.35
N ARG A 534 52.60 0.92 78.61
CA ARG A 534 53.19 1.91 79.54
C ARG A 534 54.67 1.68 79.88
N ASN A 535 55.20 0.46 79.67
CA ASN A 535 56.58 0.11 80.04
C ASN A 535 57.18 -0.88 79.01
N PRO A 536 57.71 -0.40 77.86
CA PRO A 536 58.31 -1.28 76.85
C PRO A 536 59.59 -1.96 77.37
N PRO A 537 59.95 -3.17 76.88
CA PRO A 537 61.12 -3.90 77.35
C PRO A 537 62.42 -3.08 77.21
N PRO A 538 63.24 -2.95 78.27
CA PRO A 538 64.46 -2.15 78.23
C PRO A 538 65.48 -2.74 77.24
N ASN A 539 66.09 -1.91 76.40
CA ASN A 539 66.99 -2.28 75.30
C ASN A 539 66.34 -2.96 74.08
N CYS A 540 65.01 -2.83 73.91
CA CYS A 540 64.31 -3.19 72.68
C CYS A 540 64.06 -1.96 71.80
N ASN A 541 64.44 -2.01 70.53
CA ASN A 541 64.23 -0.94 69.56
C ASN A 541 62.85 -1.01 68.90
N HIS A 542 62.41 -2.21 68.50
CA HIS A 542 61.12 -2.50 67.89
C HIS A 542 60.89 -4.01 67.79
N ALA A 543 59.67 -4.43 67.45
CA ALA A 543 59.30 -5.84 67.27
C ALA A 543 58.71 -6.12 65.89
N PHE A 544 58.80 -7.38 65.44
CA PHE A 544 58.10 -7.88 64.26
C PHE A 544 57.05 -8.95 64.61
N SER A 545 55.90 -8.90 63.94
CA SER A 545 54.90 -9.98 64.00
C SER A 545 55.25 -11.15 63.07
N LYS A 546 54.60 -12.32 63.24
CA LYS A 546 54.74 -13.46 62.32
C LYS A 546 54.42 -13.08 60.88
N GLU A 547 53.48 -12.17 60.69
CA GLU A 547 53.03 -11.65 59.40
C GLU A 547 53.99 -10.60 58.80
N GLY A 548 55.10 -10.28 59.47
CA GLY A 548 56.09 -9.30 59.03
C GLY A 548 55.74 -7.85 59.37
N ASP A 549 54.70 -7.60 60.16
CA ASP A 549 54.34 -6.25 60.58
C ASP A 549 55.43 -5.68 61.50
N GLN A 550 55.84 -4.43 61.28
CA GLN A 550 56.88 -3.77 62.07
C GLN A 550 56.24 -2.85 63.12
N ILE A 551 56.51 -3.08 64.40
CA ILE A 551 55.90 -2.37 65.52
C ILE A 551 56.96 -1.63 66.35
N PHE A 552 56.90 -0.31 66.32
CA PHE A 552 57.65 0.59 67.19
C PHE A 552 56.79 1.09 68.36
N ASN A 553 57.42 1.72 69.35
CA ASN A 553 56.73 2.28 70.53
C ASN A 553 55.58 3.24 70.17
N ASN A 554 55.67 3.97 69.05
CA ASN A 554 54.69 5.00 68.68
C ASN A 554 53.96 4.74 67.34
N ARG A 555 54.33 3.70 66.58
CA ARG A 555 53.81 3.46 65.22
C ARG A 555 53.90 1.99 64.82
N SER A 556 53.01 1.55 63.92
CA SER A 556 53.05 0.20 63.36
C SER A 556 52.88 0.26 61.84
N TYR A 557 53.72 -0.47 61.10
CA TYR A 557 53.66 -0.60 59.65
C TYR A 557 53.24 -2.02 59.29
N THR A 558 52.27 -2.15 58.38
CA THR A 558 51.87 -3.46 57.85
C THR A 558 52.89 -3.92 56.81
N ALA A 559 53.22 -5.22 56.78
CA ALA A 559 54.13 -5.75 55.77
C ALA A 559 53.54 -5.62 54.35
N GLU A 560 54.32 -5.12 53.39
CA GLU A 560 53.95 -5.14 51.96
C GLU A 560 54.11 -6.54 51.36
N GLN A 561 54.99 -7.35 51.97
CA GLN A 561 55.30 -8.71 51.57
C GLN A 561 54.44 -9.69 52.37
N THR A 562 53.65 -10.51 51.67
CA THR A 562 52.71 -11.46 52.30
C THR A 562 53.31 -12.86 52.52
N ARG A 563 54.51 -13.15 52.00
CA ARG A 563 55.21 -14.45 52.12
C ARG A 563 56.72 -14.31 51.97
N ALA A 564 57.51 -15.13 52.68
CA ALA A 564 58.97 -15.15 52.59
C ALA A 564 59.44 -15.66 51.21
N ASN A 565 60.37 -14.96 50.57
CA ASN A 565 60.89 -15.26 49.23
C ASN A 565 62.24 -16.00 49.26
N TYR A 566 63.08 -15.73 50.27
CA TYR A 566 64.42 -16.32 50.37
C TYR A 566 64.42 -17.60 51.21
N PHE A 567 63.59 -17.63 52.27
CA PHE A 567 63.57 -18.71 53.26
C PHE A 567 62.48 -19.80 53.04
N THR A 568 61.65 -19.72 51.99
CA THR A 568 60.54 -20.68 51.73
C THR A 568 60.97 -22.00 51.08
N GLY A 569 60.35 -23.12 51.50
CA GLY A 569 60.69 -24.48 51.04
C GLY A 569 59.89 -25.02 49.84
N ASP A 570 58.69 -24.50 49.54
CA ASP A 570 57.75 -25.17 48.63
C ASP A 570 57.35 -24.32 47.41
N VAL A 571 57.92 -24.68 46.26
CA VAL A 571 57.87 -23.97 44.96
C VAL A 571 56.70 -24.45 44.08
N GLU A 572 56.05 -25.58 44.40
CA GLU A 572 55.04 -26.21 43.52
C GLU A 572 53.64 -25.58 43.60
N GLU A 573 53.23 -25.10 44.78
CA GLU A 573 51.90 -24.47 44.97
C GLU A 573 51.79 -23.12 44.23
N GLU A 574 52.91 -22.43 44.06
CA GLU A 574 52.99 -21.07 43.51
C GLU A 574 52.88 -21.05 41.97
N ILE A 575 53.46 -22.06 41.30
CA ILE A 575 53.35 -22.23 39.85
C ILE A 575 51.89 -22.52 39.44
N ARG A 576 51.17 -23.33 40.24
CA ARG A 576 49.76 -23.71 39.97
C ARG A 576 48.81 -22.51 40.06
N CYS A 577 48.95 -21.68 41.09
CA CYS A 577 48.08 -20.51 41.31
C CYS A 577 48.24 -19.41 40.24
N VAL A 578 49.46 -19.19 39.74
CA VAL A 578 49.70 -18.17 38.71
C VAL A 578 49.15 -18.61 37.36
N SER A 579 49.28 -19.90 37.00
CA SER A 579 48.82 -20.43 35.71
C SER A 579 47.30 -20.32 35.51
N VAL A 580 46.51 -20.75 36.50
CA VAL A 580 45.03 -20.73 36.45
C VAL A 580 44.45 -19.31 36.41
N ARG A 581 45.15 -18.32 37.01
CA ARG A 581 44.76 -16.90 36.96
C ARG A 581 44.95 -16.29 35.57
N SER A 582 45.96 -16.73 34.81
CA SER A 582 46.20 -16.27 33.42
C SER A 582 45.10 -16.72 32.46
N GLU A 583 44.69 -17.99 32.53
CA GLU A 583 43.73 -18.58 31.59
C GLU A 583 42.32 -17.97 31.76
N ASN A 584 41.86 -17.79 32.99
CA ASN A 584 40.55 -17.19 33.27
C ASN A 584 40.46 -15.71 32.83
N LEU A 585 41.57 -14.96 32.91
CA LEU A 585 41.61 -13.56 32.48
C LEU A 585 41.54 -13.45 30.94
N LEU A 586 42.16 -14.39 30.23
CA LEU A 586 42.09 -14.46 28.76
C LEU A 586 40.66 -14.76 28.29
N ILE A 587 39.96 -15.69 28.95
CA ILE A 587 38.56 -16.04 28.63
C ILE A 587 37.62 -14.84 28.85
N TYR A 588 37.75 -14.13 29.98
CA TYR A 588 36.94 -12.93 30.24
C TYR A 588 37.15 -11.85 29.17
N PHE A 589 38.40 -11.60 28.78
CA PHE A 589 38.72 -10.59 27.77
C PHE A 589 38.18 -10.97 26.39
N LEU A 590 38.28 -12.25 26.01
CA LEU A 590 37.76 -12.75 24.73
C LEU A 590 36.23 -12.62 24.65
N ILE A 591 35.51 -12.97 25.72
CA ILE A 591 34.05 -12.80 25.80
C ILE A 591 33.67 -11.31 25.75
N HIS A 592 34.42 -10.45 26.43
CA HIS A 592 34.19 -9.01 26.41
C HIS A 592 34.38 -8.43 25.00
N LEU A 593 35.45 -8.82 24.31
CA LEU A 593 35.77 -8.38 22.95
C LEU A 593 34.66 -8.76 21.95
N ILE A 594 34.23 -10.02 21.96
CA ILE A 594 33.14 -10.51 21.10
C ILE A 594 31.83 -9.77 21.42
N THR A 595 31.56 -9.51 22.71
CA THR A 595 30.35 -8.79 23.13
C THR A 595 30.34 -7.34 22.65
N THR A 596 31.49 -6.66 22.69
CA THR A 596 31.61 -5.28 22.18
C THR A 596 31.49 -5.17 20.66
N GLU A 597 31.84 -6.22 19.91
CA GLU A 597 31.56 -6.27 18.47
C GLU A 597 30.07 -6.46 18.16
N ILE A 598 29.37 -7.29 18.94
CA ILE A 598 27.93 -7.57 18.74
C ILE A 598 27.05 -6.40 19.21
N SER A 599 27.46 -5.73 20.30
CA SER A 599 26.72 -4.61 20.90
C SER A 599 27.72 -3.58 21.46
N PRO A 600 28.07 -2.52 20.71
CA PRO A 600 29.07 -1.54 21.14
C PRO A 600 28.62 -0.73 22.36
N GLU A 601 27.32 -0.54 22.55
CA GLU A 601 26.77 0.08 23.76
C GLU A 601 26.64 -0.92 24.91
N ARG A 602 27.09 -0.51 26.10
CA ARG A 602 27.02 -1.30 27.32
C ARG A 602 25.59 -1.35 27.85
N LEU A 603 24.97 -2.53 27.79
CA LEU A 603 23.65 -2.78 28.34
C LEU A 603 23.74 -3.23 29.80
N GLU A 604 23.02 -2.56 30.71
CA GLU A 604 22.88 -3.01 32.10
C GLU A 604 21.91 -4.19 32.20
N VAL A 605 22.47 -5.40 32.26
CA VAL A 605 21.66 -6.61 32.38
C VAL A 605 21.54 -7.05 33.84
N ARG A 606 20.31 -7.06 34.37
CA ARG A 606 19.97 -7.52 35.73
C ARG A 606 19.59 -9.00 35.79
N ARG A 607 19.21 -9.59 34.65
CA ARG A 607 18.74 -10.99 34.53
C ARG A 607 19.94 -11.95 34.36
N THR A 608 19.74 -13.21 34.73
CA THR A 608 20.78 -14.26 34.57
C THR A 608 20.84 -14.76 33.13
N ALA A 609 22.03 -15.15 32.66
CA ALA A 609 22.23 -15.67 31.30
C ALA A 609 21.29 -16.85 30.98
N ARG A 610 21.11 -17.81 31.90
CA ARG A 610 20.19 -18.95 31.72
C ARG A 610 18.73 -18.54 31.47
N SER A 611 18.26 -17.48 32.15
CA SER A 611 16.90 -16.98 31.96
C SER A 611 16.71 -16.38 30.57
N ILE A 612 17.69 -15.63 30.08
CA ILE A 612 17.66 -15.03 28.75
C ILE A 612 17.76 -16.12 27.68
N ASP A 613 18.58 -17.16 27.90
CA ASP A 613 18.75 -18.29 26.98
C ASP A 613 17.43 -19.05 26.77
N SER A 614 16.74 -19.33 27.87
CA SER A 614 15.45 -20.02 27.84
C SER A 614 14.40 -19.22 27.06
N GLU A 615 14.40 -17.89 27.20
CA GLU A 615 13.50 -17.00 26.48
C GLU A 615 13.85 -16.92 24.98
N ILE A 616 15.14 -16.83 24.63
CA ILE A 616 15.65 -16.90 23.26
C ILE A 616 15.21 -18.20 22.58
N ASN A 617 15.40 -19.35 23.24
CA ASN A 617 15.04 -20.65 22.68
C ASN A 617 13.52 -20.77 22.49
N ARG A 618 12.73 -20.30 23.45
CA ARG A 618 11.27 -20.26 23.33
C ARG A 618 10.81 -19.36 22.16
N LEU A 619 11.46 -18.21 21.96
CA LEU A 619 11.14 -17.29 20.86
C LEU A 619 11.55 -17.88 19.51
N LYS A 620 12.73 -18.50 19.41
CA LYS A 620 13.22 -19.18 18.19
C LYS A 620 12.26 -20.27 17.72
N VAL A 621 11.80 -21.12 18.65
CA VAL A 621 10.81 -22.17 18.31
C VAL A 621 9.54 -21.54 17.76
N LYS A 622 8.98 -20.52 18.44
CA LYS A 622 7.78 -19.81 17.96
C LYS A 622 7.95 -19.18 16.57
N ILE A 623 9.09 -18.55 16.32
CA ILE A 623 9.41 -17.93 15.02
C ILE A 623 9.46 -19.02 13.93
N SER A 624 10.14 -20.15 14.18
CA SER A 624 10.25 -21.26 13.23
C SER A 624 8.88 -21.84 12.88
N THR A 625 8.03 -22.09 13.88
CA THR A 625 6.69 -22.67 13.65
C THR A 625 5.78 -21.73 12.85
N GLN A 626 5.88 -20.42 13.07
CA GLN A 626 5.09 -19.43 12.34
C GLN A 626 5.63 -19.17 10.92
N GLN A 627 6.96 -19.22 10.71
CA GLN A 627 7.56 -19.11 9.38
C GLN A 627 7.17 -20.29 8.48
N GLU A 628 7.14 -21.51 9.01
CA GLU A 628 6.67 -22.70 8.28
C GLU A 628 5.20 -22.60 7.88
N GLN A 629 4.36 -21.92 8.67
CA GLN A 629 2.93 -21.79 8.42
C GLN A 629 2.56 -20.67 7.42
N GLN A 630 3.36 -19.60 7.32
CA GLN A 630 2.97 -18.40 6.58
C GLN A 630 3.38 -18.37 5.09
N GLY A 631 4.29 -19.25 4.65
CA GLY A 631 4.76 -19.29 3.26
C GLY A 631 5.68 -18.12 2.90
N ASP A 632 5.82 -17.84 1.60
CA ASP A 632 6.71 -16.77 1.12
C ASP A 632 6.16 -15.36 1.41
N ARG A 633 7.02 -14.50 1.99
CA ARG A 633 6.67 -13.15 2.46
C ARG A 633 6.23 -12.25 1.31
N GLU A 634 6.97 -12.25 0.20
CA GLU A 634 6.66 -11.40 -0.95
C GLU A 634 5.30 -11.79 -1.56
N GLU A 635 5.03 -13.09 -1.63
CA GLU A 635 3.78 -13.61 -2.16
C GLU A 635 2.57 -13.24 -1.28
N VAL A 636 2.68 -13.27 0.06
CA VAL A 636 1.59 -12.85 0.95
C VAL A 636 1.28 -11.36 0.82
N VAL A 637 2.31 -10.51 0.73
CA VAL A 637 2.14 -9.06 0.51
C VAL A 637 1.48 -8.79 -0.84
N ARG A 638 1.94 -9.47 -1.89
CA ARG A 638 1.38 -9.36 -3.24
C ARG A 638 -0.09 -9.75 -3.28
N GLN A 639 -0.43 -10.91 -2.70
CA GLN A 639 -1.81 -11.41 -2.64
C GLN A 639 -2.73 -10.49 -1.82
N TYR A 640 -2.23 -9.87 -0.75
CA TYR A 640 -3.00 -8.88 0.02
C TYR A 640 -3.31 -7.63 -0.82
N HIS A 641 -2.30 -7.04 -1.46
CA HIS A 641 -2.50 -5.86 -2.31
C HIS A 641 -3.42 -6.15 -3.49
N GLU A 642 -3.25 -7.29 -4.17
CA GLU A 642 -4.11 -7.73 -5.27
C GLU A 642 -5.57 -7.91 -4.81
N ALA A 643 -5.80 -8.56 -3.67
CA ALA A 643 -7.13 -8.72 -3.10
C ALA A 643 -7.78 -7.38 -2.70
N LEU A 644 -6.99 -6.47 -2.11
CA LEU A 644 -7.45 -5.13 -1.71
C LEU A 644 -7.84 -4.27 -2.93
N GLU A 645 -7.02 -4.28 -3.98
CA GLU A 645 -7.28 -3.52 -5.20
C GLU A 645 -8.51 -4.06 -5.92
N ASN A 646 -8.64 -5.39 -6.05
CA ASN A 646 -9.82 -6.02 -6.64
C ASN A 646 -11.10 -5.69 -5.86
N TYR A 647 -11.06 -5.74 -4.52
CA TYR A 647 -12.19 -5.37 -3.68
C TYR A 647 -12.56 -3.88 -3.86
N ARG A 648 -11.58 -2.98 -3.83
CA ARG A 648 -11.79 -1.52 -3.99
C ARG A 648 -12.39 -1.19 -5.34
N ASN A 649 -11.85 -1.75 -6.43
CA ASN A 649 -12.32 -1.51 -7.79
C ASN A 649 -13.77 -1.94 -7.95
N LEU A 650 -14.12 -3.14 -7.50
CA LEU A 650 -15.50 -3.65 -7.58
C LEU A 650 -16.44 -2.85 -6.68
N ALA A 651 -16.02 -2.49 -5.46
CA ALA A 651 -16.80 -1.65 -4.54
C ALA A 651 -17.12 -0.27 -5.13
N GLN A 652 -16.13 0.36 -5.79
CA GLN A 652 -16.31 1.66 -6.44
C GLN A 652 -17.25 1.58 -7.65
N GLN A 653 -17.12 0.54 -8.48
CA GLN A 653 -18.05 0.27 -9.58
C GLN A 653 -19.47 0.04 -9.07
N MET A 654 -19.64 -0.70 -7.98
CA MET A 654 -20.96 -0.92 -7.38
C MET A 654 -21.56 0.40 -6.85
N LYS A 655 -20.75 1.24 -6.20
CA LYS A 655 -21.18 2.56 -5.71
C LYS A 655 -21.63 3.47 -6.85
N SER A 656 -20.89 3.52 -7.96
CA SER A 656 -21.26 4.32 -9.12
C SER A 656 -22.53 3.81 -9.79
N LEU A 657 -22.68 2.49 -9.96
CA LEU A 657 -23.90 1.87 -10.51
C LEU A 657 -25.13 2.14 -9.63
N ASN A 658 -25.01 2.01 -8.31
CA ASN A 658 -26.10 2.34 -7.39
C ASN A 658 -26.51 3.81 -7.46
N THR A 659 -25.52 4.71 -7.58
CA THR A 659 -25.80 6.15 -7.73
C THR A 659 -26.50 6.43 -9.05
N PHE A 660 -26.08 5.77 -10.13
CA PHE A 660 -26.70 5.86 -11.44
C PHE A 660 -28.16 5.35 -11.43
N ILE A 661 -28.43 4.19 -10.81
CA ILE A 661 -29.79 3.65 -10.69
C ILE A 661 -30.71 4.62 -9.93
N LYS A 662 -30.24 5.18 -8.81
CA LYS A 662 -31.01 6.19 -8.05
C LYS A 662 -31.30 7.44 -8.87
N SER A 663 -30.31 7.93 -9.61
CA SER A 663 -30.50 9.09 -10.50
C SER A 663 -31.47 8.78 -11.64
N LEU A 664 -31.38 7.58 -12.22
CA LEU A 664 -32.28 7.13 -13.28
C LEU A 664 -33.72 7.06 -12.76
N ASP A 665 -33.93 6.55 -11.55
CA ASP A 665 -35.24 6.48 -10.91
C ASP A 665 -35.88 7.83 -10.68
N SER A 666 -35.12 8.78 -10.12
CA SER A 666 -35.61 10.14 -9.92
C SER A 666 -36.07 10.76 -11.24
N VAL A 667 -35.20 10.70 -12.25
CA VAL A 667 -35.50 11.26 -13.59
C VAL A 667 -36.67 10.54 -14.26
N MET A 668 -36.80 9.22 -14.05
CA MET A 668 -37.90 8.44 -14.61
C MET A 668 -39.24 8.80 -13.99
N ASN A 669 -39.30 8.97 -12.67
CA ASN A 669 -40.53 9.38 -12.00
C ASN A 669 -40.97 10.77 -12.47
N ASP A 670 -40.05 11.72 -12.58
CA ASP A 670 -40.34 13.07 -13.08
C ASP A 670 -40.86 13.03 -14.52
N ARG A 671 -40.20 12.27 -15.40
CA ARG A 671 -40.62 12.13 -16.81
C ARG A 671 -41.96 11.44 -16.96
N LEU A 672 -42.29 10.47 -16.10
CA LEU A 672 -43.58 9.78 -16.12
C LEU A 672 -44.72 10.70 -15.71
N GLN A 673 -44.47 11.60 -14.74
CA GLN A 673 -45.42 12.65 -14.37
C GLN A 673 -45.66 13.62 -15.54
N VAL A 674 -44.58 14.15 -16.13
CA VAL A 674 -44.65 15.05 -17.29
C VAL A 674 -45.36 14.37 -18.47
N TYR A 675 -45.12 13.08 -18.71
CA TYR A 675 -45.83 12.31 -19.73
C TYR A 675 -47.35 12.27 -19.49
N ALA A 676 -47.77 12.05 -18.24
CA ALA A 676 -49.19 12.02 -17.89
C ALA A 676 -49.86 13.39 -18.09
N GLU A 677 -49.15 14.48 -17.73
CA GLU A 677 -49.59 15.85 -17.96
C GLU A 677 -49.66 16.19 -19.45
N LEU A 678 -48.60 15.88 -20.21
CA LEU A 678 -48.52 16.10 -21.65
C LEU A 678 -49.65 15.36 -22.38
N ARG A 679 -49.91 14.10 -22.01
CA ARG A 679 -51.02 13.32 -22.60
C ARG A 679 -52.37 14.00 -22.38
N ARG A 680 -52.66 14.46 -21.16
CA ARG A 680 -53.90 15.19 -20.85
C ARG A 680 -53.99 16.51 -21.62
N PHE A 681 -52.89 17.26 -21.68
CA PHE A 681 -52.82 18.54 -22.37
C PHE A 681 -53.03 18.41 -23.88
N LEU A 682 -52.34 17.45 -24.51
CA LEU A 682 -52.49 17.18 -25.95
C LEU A 682 -53.91 16.71 -26.30
N SER A 683 -54.52 15.86 -25.47
CA SER A 683 -55.92 15.44 -25.65
C SER A 683 -56.90 16.60 -25.54
N ALA A 684 -56.73 17.47 -24.52
CA ALA A 684 -57.57 18.65 -24.36
C ALA A 684 -57.41 19.64 -25.53
N ARG A 685 -56.18 19.87 -26.00
CA ARG A 685 -55.91 20.72 -27.18
C ARG A 685 -56.49 20.11 -28.45
N CYS A 686 -56.33 18.80 -28.66
CA CYS A 686 -56.91 18.11 -29.82
C CYS A 686 -58.41 18.33 -29.87
N LYS A 687 -59.10 18.16 -28.74
CA LYS A 687 -60.54 18.41 -28.61
C LYS A 687 -60.90 19.85 -28.95
N TYR A 688 -60.22 20.82 -28.32
CA TYR A 688 -60.47 22.24 -28.54
C TYR A 688 -60.33 22.64 -30.03
N TYR A 689 -59.23 22.22 -30.68
CA TYR A 689 -59.03 22.52 -32.09
C TYR A 689 -60.04 21.81 -32.97
N PHE A 690 -60.40 20.56 -32.67
CA PHE A 690 -61.41 19.82 -33.43
C PHE A 690 -62.77 20.54 -33.40
N ASP A 691 -63.22 20.94 -32.21
CA ASP A 691 -64.49 21.65 -32.01
C ASP A 691 -64.47 23.02 -32.72
N SER A 692 -63.36 23.77 -32.61
CA SER A 692 -63.16 25.06 -33.27
C SER A 692 -63.17 24.95 -34.80
N MET A 693 -62.55 23.91 -35.37
CA MET A 693 -62.51 23.68 -36.82
C MET A 693 -63.88 23.28 -37.37
N LEU A 694 -64.64 22.43 -36.66
CA LEU A 694 -66.00 22.07 -37.04
C LEU A 694 -66.97 23.26 -37.01
N ALA A 695 -66.81 24.15 -36.01
CA ALA A 695 -67.67 25.32 -35.85
C ALA A 695 -67.61 26.29 -37.05
N GLN A 696 -66.53 26.29 -37.85
CA GLN A 696 -66.43 27.10 -39.07
C GLN A 696 -67.51 26.77 -40.11
N ARG A 697 -68.10 25.57 -40.03
CA ARG A 697 -69.21 25.12 -40.87
C ARG A 697 -70.55 25.04 -40.12
N GLY A 698 -70.60 25.53 -38.88
CA GLY A 698 -71.76 25.39 -38.01
C GLY A 698 -72.02 23.94 -37.57
N TYR A 699 -71.01 23.08 -37.62
CA TYR A 699 -71.10 21.70 -37.12
C TYR A 699 -70.74 21.70 -35.65
N THR A 700 -71.36 20.80 -34.88
CA THR A 700 -70.99 20.54 -33.49
C THR A 700 -70.34 19.17 -33.40
N GLY A 701 -69.30 19.04 -32.58
CA GLY A 701 -68.58 17.80 -32.37
C GLY A 701 -68.38 17.52 -30.89
N SER A 702 -68.13 16.26 -30.55
CA SER A 702 -67.64 15.89 -29.24
C SER A 702 -66.57 14.81 -29.37
N MET A 703 -65.44 15.05 -28.70
CA MET A 703 -64.33 14.11 -28.59
C MET A 703 -64.16 13.72 -27.11
N ASN A 704 -64.22 12.42 -26.83
CA ASN A 704 -64.03 11.89 -25.48
C ASN A 704 -62.84 10.92 -25.44
N PHE A 705 -61.82 11.27 -24.66
CA PHE A 705 -60.64 10.45 -24.43
C PHE A 705 -60.78 9.68 -23.12
N ASP A 706 -60.88 8.36 -23.19
CA ASP A 706 -60.72 7.50 -22.01
C ASP A 706 -59.29 6.96 -21.97
N HIS A 707 -58.48 7.67 -21.21
CA HIS A 707 -57.09 7.34 -20.98
C HIS A 707 -56.83 6.08 -20.14
N LYS A 708 -57.86 5.55 -19.44
CA LYS A 708 -57.76 4.33 -18.63
C LYS A 708 -58.08 3.11 -19.46
N ASN A 709 -59.14 3.19 -20.27
CA ASN A 709 -59.57 2.11 -21.16
C ASN A 709 -58.91 2.19 -22.56
N GLU A 710 -58.07 3.20 -22.80
CA GLU A 710 -57.40 3.44 -24.08
C GLU A 710 -58.37 3.58 -25.25
N THR A 711 -59.47 4.33 -25.06
CA THR A 711 -60.48 4.56 -26.10
C THR A 711 -60.65 6.04 -26.44
N LEU A 712 -61.02 6.30 -27.71
CA LEU A 712 -61.34 7.61 -28.24
C LEU A 712 -62.66 7.54 -29.01
N SER A 713 -63.70 8.18 -28.47
CA SER A 713 -64.99 8.33 -29.17
C SER A 713 -65.12 9.73 -29.77
N ILE A 714 -65.59 9.79 -31.00
CA ILE A 714 -65.76 11.03 -31.77
C ILE A 714 -67.18 11.01 -32.36
N THR A 715 -67.97 12.03 -32.05
CA THR A 715 -69.31 12.24 -32.60
C THR A 715 -69.39 13.62 -33.25
N VAL A 716 -70.15 13.74 -34.33
CA VAL A 716 -70.31 14.99 -35.09
C VAL A 716 -71.76 15.14 -35.52
N GLN A 717 -72.28 16.36 -35.42
CA GLN A 717 -73.62 16.74 -35.81
C GLN A 717 -73.58 17.91 -36.81
N PRO A 718 -74.03 17.71 -38.05
CA PRO A 718 -74.11 18.77 -39.06
C PRO A 718 -75.32 19.71 -38.83
N GLY A 719 -75.10 20.94 -38.37
CA GLY A 719 -76.08 22.07 -38.43
C GLY A 719 -77.41 21.93 -37.66
N LYS A 720 -78.06 23.08 -37.36
CA LYS A 720 -79.24 23.22 -36.46
C LYS A 720 -80.61 22.80 -37.05
N GLY A 721 -80.64 22.04 -38.15
CA GLY A 721 -81.88 21.78 -38.92
C GLY A 721 -82.50 20.39 -38.76
N SER A 722 -81.80 19.43 -38.17
CA SER A 722 -82.33 18.08 -37.96
C SER A 722 -82.33 17.73 -36.47
N ASN A 723 -83.49 17.31 -35.95
CA ASN A 723 -83.64 16.66 -34.64
C ASN A 723 -82.96 15.28 -34.60
N THR A 724 -81.85 15.09 -35.31
CA THR A 724 -81.04 13.88 -35.30
C THR A 724 -80.05 13.97 -34.14
N SER A 725 -80.12 12.97 -33.26
CA SER A 725 -79.18 12.75 -32.17
C SER A 725 -77.72 12.78 -32.65
N LEU A 726 -76.79 13.10 -31.72
CA LEU A 726 -75.35 12.93 -31.93
C LEU A 726 -75.08 11.56 -32.53
N SER A 727 -74.70 11.54 -33.80
CA SER A 727 -74.53 10.30 -34.53
C SER A 727 -73.05 10.02 -34.72
N ASP A 728 -72.70 8.74 -34.71
CA ASP A 728 -71.34 8.31 -35.00
C ASP A 728 -70.98 8.76 -36.42
N MET A 729 -69.73 9.17 -36.65
CA MET A 729 -69.22 9.67 -37.93
C MET A 729 -69.47 8.73 -39.13
N ARG A 730 -69.82 7.46 -38.84
CA ARG A 730 -70.24 6.43 -39.79
C ARG A 730 -71.57 6.72 -40.48
N THR A 731 -72.45 7.47 -39.83
CA THR A 731 -73.82 7.78 -40.31
C THR A 731 -73.89 9.08 -41.12
N LEU A 732 -72.77 9.80 -41.23
CA LEU A 732 -72.63 11.03 -42.00
C LEU A 732 -72.60 10.74 -43.51
N SER A 733 -73.01 11.72 -44.32
CA SER A 733 -72.81 11.66 -45.76
C SER A 733 -71.32 11.62 -46.12
N GLY A 734 -70.97 11.14 -47.33
CA GLY A 734 -69.57 11.06 -47.77
C GLY A 734 -68.82 12.40 -47.67
N GLY A 735 -69.48 13.50 -48.03
CA GLY A 735 -68.90 14.85 -47.95
C GLY A 735 -68.72 15.38 -46.53
N GLU A 736 -69.67 15.12 -45.63
CA GLU A 736 -69.59 15.51 -44.20
C GLU A 736 -68.52 14.71 -43.47
N ARG A 737 -68.40 13.44 -43.80
CA ARG A 737 -67.39 12.54 -43.28
C ARG A 737 -66.00 13.02 -43.67
N SER A 738 -65.76 13.28 -44.97
CA SER A 738 -64.47 13.78 -45.45
C SER A 738 -64.10 15.14 -44.82
N PHE A 739 -65.07 16.04 -44.65
CA PHE A 739 -64.86 17.32 -43.97
C PHE A 739 -64.44 17.14 -42.50
N SER A 740 -65.12 16.24 -41.79
CA SER A 740 -64.80 15.93 -40.38
C SER A 740 -63.43 15.24 -40.24
N THR A 741 -63.02 14.41 -41.22
CA THR A 741 -61.66 13.87 -41.32
C THR A 741 -60.62 14.96 -41.41
N VAL A 742 -60.83 15.97 -42.28
CA VAL A 742 -59.90 17.09 -42.40
C VAL A 742 -59.83 17.91 -41.11
N CYS A 743 -60.98 18.19 -40.46
CA CYS A 743 -60.98 18.88 -39.17
C CYS A 743 -60.16 18.14 -38.10
N PHE A 744 -60.25 16.81 -38.07
CA PHE A 744 -59.46 15.98 -37.16
C PHE A 744 -57.96 15.97 -37.50
N VAL A 745 -57.61 15.86 -38.78
CA VAL A 745 -56.20 15.92 -39.21
C VAL A 745 -55.60 17.29 -38.87
N LEU A 746 -56.34 18.38 -39.09
CA LEU A 746 -55.93 19.73 -38.72
C LEU A 746 -55.78 19.90 -37.20
N SER A 747 -56.67 19.32 -36.39
CA SER A 747 -56.53 19.34 -34.93
C SER A 747 -55.28 18.60 -34.46
N LEU A 748 -54.91 17.50 -35.12
CA LEU A 748 -53.65 16.80 -34.86
C LEU A 748 -52.43 17.61 -35.33
N TRP A 749 -52.52 18.31 -36.47
CA TRP A 749 -51.45 19.21 -36.94
C TRP A 749 -51.22 20.40 -36.02
N ALA A 750 -52.24 20.84 -35.29
CA ALA A 750 -52.12 21.92 -34.31
C ALA A 750 -51.38 21.50 -33.03
N ILE A 751 -51.26 20.19 -32.76
CA ILE A 751 -50.62 19.65 -31.56
C ILE A 751 -49.35 18.83 -31.82
N THR A 752 -49.02 18.58 -33.08
CA THR A 752 -47.83 17.83 -33.51
C THR A 752 -46.79 18.76 -34.12
N GLU A 753 -45.52 18.42 -33.96
CA GLU A 753 -44.39 19.16 -34.54
C GLU A 753 -43.72 18.32 -35.61
N ALA A 754 -43.66 18.86 -36.83
CA ALA A 754 -42.94 18.30 -37.96
C ALA A 754 -42.52 19.46 -38.89
N PRO A 755 -41.31 19.43 -39.49
CA PRO A 755 -40.83 20.50 -40.35
C PRO A 755 -41.60 20.58 -41.67
N PHE A 756 -42.11 19.43 -42.15
CA PHE A 756 -43.00 19.36 -43.30
C PHE A 756 -44.15 18.38 -43.07
N ARG A 757 -45.25 18.57 -43.79
CA ARG A 757 -46.43 17.72 -43.79
C ARG A 757 -46.89 17.42 -45.21
N CYS A 758 -47.28 16.18 -45.47
CA CYS A 758 -47.75 15.75 -46.78
C CYS A 758 -49.16 15.16 -46.67
N LEU A 759 -50.04 15.55 -47.60
CA LEU A 759 -51.43 15.11 -47.65
C LEU A 759 -51.77 14.65 -49.07
N ASP A 760 -52.10 13.37 -49.23
CA ASP A 760 -52.42 12.76 -50.54
C ASP A 760 -53.93 12.62 -50.76
N GLU A 761 -54.40 13.13 -51.90
CA GLU A 761 -55.77 12.97 -52.42
C GLU A 761 -56.88 13.32 -51.41
N PHE A 762 -56.64 14.32 -50.56
CA PHE A 762 -57.57 14.70 -49.50
C PHE A 762 -58.92 15.23 -50.01
N ASP A 763 -58.96 15.77 -51.23
CA ASP A 763 -60.12 16.42 -51.81
C ASP A 763 -60.97 15.53 -52.72
N VAL A 764 -60.55 14.28 -52.99
CA VAL A 764 -61.19 13.40 -53.98
C VAL A 764 -62.62 12.99 -53.60
N TYR A 765 -62.94 12.90 -52.31
CA TYR A 765 -64.24 12.44 -51.81
C TYR A 765 -65.13 13.58 -51.28
N MET A 766 -64.72 14.83 -51.54
CA MET A 766 -65.44 16.02 -51.09
C MET A 766 -66.31 16.59 -52.21
N ASP A 767 -67.51 17.04 -51.84
CA ASP A 767 -68.27 17.95 -52.72
C ASP A 767 -67.56 19.32 -52.84
N MET A 768 -68.00 20.13 -53.81
CA MET A 768 -67.35 21.41 -54.13
C MET A 768 -67.38 22.42 -52.97
N VAL A 769 -68.42 22.41 -52.14
CA VAL A 769 -68.56 23.34 -51.00
C VAL A 769 -67.56 22.96 -49.92
N ASN A 770 -67.51 21.67 -49.58
CA ASN A 770 -66.68 21.13 -48.51
C ASN A 770 -65.21 21.23 -48.87
N ARG A 771 -64.91 20.98 -50.14
CA ARG A 771 -63.59 21.16 -50.72
C ARG A 771 -63.12 22.60 -50.55
N ARG A 772 -63.94 23.58 -50.94
CA ARG A 772 -63.57 25.01 -50.82
C ARG A 772 -63.30 25.42 -49.37
N ILE A 773 -64.18 25.04 -48.44
CA ILE A 773 -64.02 25.37 -47.01
C ILE A 773 -62.79 24.69 -46.43
N SER A 774 -62.60 23.38 -46.70
CA SER A 774 -61.44 22.63 -46.22
C SER A 774 -60.12 23.23 -46.72
N MET A 775 -60.09 23.64 -47.99
CA MET A 775 -58.93 24.30 -48.60
C MET A 775 -58.61 25.63 -47.92
N ASP A 776 -59.61 26.47 -47.69
CA ASP A 776 -59.45 27.74 -46.98
C ASP A 776 -58.92 27.52 -45.55
N MET A 777 -59.45 26.52 -44.84
CA MET A 777 -58.96 26.13 -43.51
C MET A 777 -57.49 25.68 -43.55
N MET A 778 -57.11 24.82 -44.49
CA MET A 778 -55.72 24.36 -44.65
C MET A 778 -54.77 25.50 -44.97
N LEU A 779 -55.15 26.42 -45.86
CA LEU A 779 -54.35 27.59 -46.20
C LEU A 779 -54.21 28.55 -45.00
N LYS A 780 -55.28 28.77 -44.23
CA LYS A 780 -55.23 29.57 -42.99
C LYS A 780 -54.27 28.96 -41.97
N VAL A 781 -54.31 27.64 -41.76
CA VAL A 781 -53.39 26.94 -40.87
C VAL A 781 -51.94 27.06 -41.38
N ALA A 782 -51.72 26.92 -42.69
CA ALA A 782 -50.40 27.03 -43.28
C ALA A 782 -49.81 28.44 -43.17
N ALA A 783 -50.63 29.47 -43.42
CA ALA A 783 -50.25 30.88 -43.27
C ALA A 783 -49.88 31.22 -41.81
N GLY A 784 -50.60 30.64 -40.83
CA GLY A 784 -50.26 30.77 -39.41
C GLY A 784 -48.95 30.04 -39.01
N GLN A 785 -48.45 29.13 -39.84
CA GLN A 785 -47.26 28.30 -39.57
C GLN A 785 -46.16 28.54 -40.62
N ARG A 786 -45.68 29.79 -40.71
CA ARG A 786 -44.76 30.27 -41.76
C ARG A 786 -43.47 29.47 -41.96
N TYR A 787 -42.97 28.81 -40.91
CA TYR A 787 -41.73 28.03 -40.93
C TYR A 787 -41.94 26.52 -41.11
N ARG A 788 -43.18 26.09 -41.38
CA ARG A 788 -43.51 24.70 -41.69
C ARG A 788 -43.90 24.57 -43.15
N GLN A 789 -43.54 23.45 -43.75
CA GLN A 789 -43.86 23.15 -45.14
C GLN A 789 -45.09 22.24 -45.22
N PHE A 790 -45.99 22.52 -46.16
CA PHE A 790 -47.18 21.75 -46.46
C PHE A 790 -47.13 21.33 -47.92
N ILE A 791 -47.27 20.04 -48.19
CA ILE A 791 -47.24 19.45 -49.52
C ILE A 791 -48.56 18.73 -49.76
N PHE A 792 -49.40 19.31 -50.60
CA PHE A 792 -50.72 18.81 -50.94
C PHE A 792 -50.67 18.16 -52.32
N LEU A 793 -51.02 16.87 -52.40
CA LEU A 793 -51.12 16.14 -53.66
C LEU A 793 -52.60 16.03 -54.03
N THR A 794 -52.97 16.53 -55.21
CA THR A 794 -54.36 16.47 -55.70
C THR A 794 -54.42 16.09 -57.19
N PRO A 795 -55.38 15.27 -57.61
CA PRO A 795 -55.61 15.00 -59.03
C PRO A 795 -56.41 16.10 -59.73
N GLN A 796 -57.04 17.01 -58.99
CA GLN A 796 -57.96 17.99 -59.53
C GLN A 796 -57.27 19.35 -59.75
N THR A 797 -57.66 20.06 -60.80
CA THR A 797 -57.21 21.44 -61.02
C THR A 797 -57.74 22.33 -59.89
N ILE A 798 -56.88 23.17 -59.32
CA ILE A 798 -57.25 24.12 -58.25
C ILE A 798 -57.02 25.53 -58.76
N ASN A 799 -58.04 26.38 -58.65
CA ASN A 799 -57.92 27.83 -58.79
C ASN A 799 -57.58 28.41 -57.41
N LEU A 800 -56.30 28.70 -57.19
CA LEU A 800 -55.79 29.27 -55.94
C LEU A 800 -55.52 30.78 -56.13
N PRO A 801 -55.62 31.59 -55.06
CA PRO A 801 -55.15 32.97 -55.09
C PRO A 801 -53.64 33.01 -55.35
N GLU A 802 -53.18 33.99 -56.12
CA GLU A 802 -51.75 34.24 -56.34
C GLU A 802 -51.13 34.79 -55.05
N ASP A 803 -50.49 33.93 -54.27
CA ASP A 803 -49.79 34.30 -53.04
C ASP A 803 -48.34 33.78 -53.08
N LYS A 804 -47.39 34.58 -52.57
CA LYS A 804 -45.95 34.28 -52.55
C LYS A 804 -45.61 33.05 -51.70
N ILE A 805 -46.52 32.62 -50.83
CA ILE A 805 -46.35 31.43 -49.98
C ILE A 805 -46.75 30.12 -50.68
N ILE A 806 -47.45 30.20 -51.83
CA ILE A 806 -48.00 29.05 -52.55
C ILE A 806 -47.13 28.73 -53.77
N CYS A 807 -46.66 27.49 -53.86
CA CYS A 807 -45.98 26.94 -55.02
C CYS A 807 -46.87 25.86 -55.68
N ILE A 808 -47.10 25.94 -56.98
CA ILE A 808 -47.88 24.93 -57.73
C ILE A 808 -46.95 24.19 -58.69
N LEU A 809 -46.80 22.89 -58.48
CA LEU A 809 -46.02 21.96 -59.29
C LEU A 809 -46.98 21.10 -60.12
N ARG A 810 -47.07 21.40 -61.43
CA ARG A 810 -47.88 20.61 -62.36
C ARG A 810 -47.06 19.48 -62.96
N LEU A 811 -47.49 18.24 -62.73
CA LEU A 811 -46.90 17.05 -63.33
C LEU A 811 -47.44 16.85 -64.75
N LYS A 812 -46.58 16.35 -65.64
CA LYS A 812 -46.98 15.96 -66.99
C LYS A 812 -47.92 14.76 -66.92
N ASP A 813 -48.88 14.72 -67.85
CA ASP A 813 -49.74 13.55 -67.98
C ASP A 813 -48.94 12.32 -68.37
N PRO A 814 -49.33 11.12 -67.91
CA PRO A 814 -48.63 9.90 -68.25
C PRO A 814 -48.72 9.62 -69.76
N ASP A 815 -47.59 9.24 -70.37
CA ASP A 815 -47.53 8.79 -71.76
C ASP A 815 -48.33 7.49 -71.90
N ARG A 816 -49.62 7.59 -72.22
CA ARG A 816 -50.46 6.43 -72.58
C ARG A 816 -50.14 6.02 -74.02
N GLY A 817 -48.98 5.39 -74.22
CA GLY A 817 -48.58 4.83 -75.50
C GLY A 817 -47.82 3.53 -75.31
N GLN A 818 -48.35 2.47 -75.92
CA GLN A 818 -47.90 1.06 -75.95
C GLN A 818 -48.57 0.13 -74.92
N ASN A 819 -49.16 -0.94 -75.46
CA ASN A 819 -49.99 -1.99 -74.84
C ASN A 819 -51.51 -1.73 -74.76
N THR A 820 -52.11 -1.33 -75.88
CA THR A 820 -53.46 -1.85 -76.21
C THR A 820 -53.24 -3.21 -76.87
N ILE A 821 -53.22 -4.28 -76.07
CA ILE A 821 -53.30 -5.64 -76.60
C ILE A 821 -54.73 -5.80 -77.12
N GLN A 822 -54.87 -5.97 -78.43
CA GLN A 822 -56.10 -6.45 -79.06
C GLN A 822 -56.48 -7.78 -78.38
N ARG A 823 -57.62 -7.81 -77.69
CA ARG A 823 -58.24 -9.07 -77.28
C ARG A 823 -58.65 -9.80 -78.55
N GLY A 824 -57.95 -10.89 -78.87
CA GLY A 824 -58.44 -11.89 -79.79
C GLY A 824 -59.69 -12.55 -79.19
N GLU A 825 -60.78 -12.48 -79.95
CA GLU A 825 -61.83 -13.48 -79.92
C GLU A 825 -61.22 -14.78 -80.45
N ASP A 826 -61.26 -15.84 -79.66
CA ASP A 826 -61.34 -17.25 -80.06
C ASP A 826 -60.93 -18.13 -78.87
N GLU A 827 -61.92 -18.73 -78.20
CA GLU A 827 -61.85 -20.06 -77.57
C GLU A 827 -63.24 -20.40 -76.98
N ASP A 828 -64.11 -20.92 -77.85
CA ASP A 828 -65.22 -21.81 -77.49
C ASP A 828 -65.05 -23.10 -78.32
N GLN A 829 -64.54 -24.16 -77.68
CA GLN A 829 -64.80 -25.57 -78.01
C GLN A 829 -64.42 -26.48 -76.85
#